data_AF-A0A8U0FF78-F1
#
_entry.id   AF-A0A8U0FF78-F1
#
_cell.length_a   1.000
_cell.length_b   1.000
_cell.length_c   1.000
_cell.angle_alpha   90.00
_cell.angle_beta   90.00
_cell.angle_gamma   90.00
#
_symmetry.space_group_name_H-M   'P 1'
#
loop_
_entity.id
_entity.type
_entity.pdbx_description
1 polymer ?
#
loop_
_entity_poly.entity_id
_entity_poly.type
_entity_poly.pdbx_seq_one_letter_code
_entity_poly.pdbx_strand_id
1 'polypeptide(L)'
;MLAHQTKAHYVPLDSVRGLAALCVVVHHFVGSDPLAAALPHRAWIDVAFFHNSWLFVDLFFVLSGIVISMSYVQSEFRAFDFRTFTLRRIARIYPLHIVMLFAFLAFRLMRLTLTELDLLHFSTNETADLQVNNVYSFVANVFLLHAMGVLDYLSWNGPSWSISAEFYTYLVFGAVVVLSQRLGYIKLVYVFSAVLAVMGAALIIFVLKNETLDFQTNAFIRCFLGFFVGVLTLRFVSGKGRSVSPFVQSACQIGVAVVAIVLVSVVGFDERLSFVAPIVFGALLGSLMAFPERLLPKLLSVRPLVWLGKRSYSIYMTHALILVLIQYFARGVGTGRLQIVDNILPGLAASLLLAVFVATVLVLSNLTYLWVEMPGSRFVLRLFNRRAVPAVVAGVTGMSSSSSALPRSDWRMVDPVALPRHHQQEGSAFFSLEAIALLLYFYRDALAGALRYYLAVLKISPLWFLPDIFALVCIFAFVQRYVLMGRNLVAILTLFYICFALYLGYVFLGYFSGMMSSFKMIAPVFVGFCFCGRNFGDYDRLLRWLHPIFYLTIVGITLSSRMQLPWVGYAYETFGTTRQATRLWWSASEMRLAGLAADSTMAAFFVFISFTISSVRRSLLWCLFWAPIGLYAIKLTTNKTSLGVMVIYVACLIIVRLVPEREKFPMLRRMALLSFLSILVPAVLIALFSGNGLVSMSRGLFSLQDRVNNSWQLPFVYMAELMPVGFFTGCGLGCFNYPQLLFSNKLSYYVPVDNFYLGTYLMFGPIFVLFMVMVILAVARTRDIYKLSFAVAMNLFTITVLAYGPASGLIMLGVAFSEVFARERRDETVADAVPLAPDVDDLVSRPA
;
A
#
# COMPACT_ATOMS: atom_id res chain seq x y z
N MET A 1 -37.13 -24.25 -2.47
CA MET A 1 -37.46 -24.26 -1.02
C MET A 1 -36.43 -23.58 -0.11
N LEU A 2 -35.22 -23.20 -0.56
CA LEU A 2 -34.16 -22.64 0.33
C LEU A 2 -34.20 -21.12 0.57
N ALA A 3 -35.02 -20.35 -0.16
CA ALA A 3 -35.08 -18.88 -0.01
C ALA A 3 -35.76 -18.42 1.30
N HIS A 4 -36.55 -19.29 1.94
CA HIS A 4 -37.26 -18.98 3.19
C HIS A 4 -36.52 -19.44 4.46
N GLN A 5 -35.54 -20.32 4.34
CA GLN A 5 -34.73 -20.82 5.48
C GLN A 5 -33.61 -19.85 5.91
N THR A 6 -33.25 -18.87 5.08
CA THR A 6 -32.13 -17.97 5.35
C THR A 6 -32.40 -17.02 6.53
N LYS A 7 -33.58 -16.40 6.66
CA LYS A 7 -33.81 -15.37 7.70
C LYS A 7 -33.74 -15.86 9.16
N ALA A 8 -34.03 -17.14 9.44
CA ALA A 8 -34.10 -17.65 10.82
C ALA A 8 -32.72 -17.85 11.48
N HIS A 9 -31.68 -18.17 10.70
CA HIS A 9 -30.33 -18.44 11.22
C HIS A 9 -29.56 -17.20 11.69
N TYR A 10 -30.03 -15.99 11.38
CA TYR A 10 -29.31 -14.73 11.63
C TYR A 10 -29.84 -13.93 12.81
N VAL A 11 -31.03 -14.30 13.29
CA VAL A 11 -31.72 -13.67 14.41
C VAL A 11 -30.85 -13.61 15.67
N PRO A 12 -30.10 -14.67 16.05
CA PRO A 12 -29.23 -14.61 17.22
C PRO A 12 -28.10 -13.57 17.10
N LEU A 13 -27.54 -13.38 15.90
CA LEU A 13 -26.45 -12.43 15.67
C LEU A 13 -26.93 -10.98 15.81
N ASP A 14 -28.12 -10.69 15.30
CA ASP A 14 -28.76 -9.39 15.50
C ASP A 14 -28.96 -9.11 17.00
N SER A 15 -29.45 -10.10 17.76
CA SER A 15 -29.66 -9.96 19.21
C SER A 15 -28.37 -9.71 19.99
N VAL A 16 -27.29 -10.44 19.67
CA VAL A 16 -25.96 -10.19 20.27
C VAL A 16 -25.49 -8.77 19.97
N ARG A 17 -25.69 -8.27 18.75
CA ARG A 17 -25.38 -6.89 18.37
C ARG A 17 -26.16 -5.88 19.22
N GLY A 18 -27.44 -6.16 19.49
CA GLY A 18 -28.28 -5.33 20.36
C GLY A 18 -27.78 -5.28 21.79
N LEU A 19 -27.45 -6.45 22.37
CA LEU A 19 -26.90 -6.55 23.71
C LEU A 19 -25.55 -5.83 23.84
N ALA A 20 -24.65 -6.06 22.88
CA ALA A 20 -23.36 -5.38 22.81
C ALA A 20 -23.53 -3.84 22.75
N ALA A 21 -24.50 -3.34 21.97
CA ALA A 21 -24.77 -1.91 21.90
C ALA A 21 -25.24 -1.36 23.25
N LEU A 22 -26.10 -2.09 23.96
CA LEU A 22 -26.56 -1.71 25.30
C LEU A 22 -25.41 -1.72 26.33
N CYS A 23 -24.51 -2.71 26.27
CA CYS A 23 -23.31 -2.72 27.11
C CYS A 23 -22.43 -1.48 26.85
N VAL A 24 -22.27 -1.05 25.60
CA VAL A 24 -21.55 0.19 25.26
C VAL A 24 -22.28 1.43 25.80
N VAL A 25 -23.61 1.45 25.79
CA VAL A 25 -24.40 2.54 26.40
C VAL A 25 -24.11 2.63 27.90
N VAL A 26 -24.16 1.50 28.60
CA VAL A 26 -23.86 1.44 30.03
C VAL A 26 -22.41 1.80 30.31
N HIS A 27 -21.45 1.36 29.48
CA HIS A 27 -20.05 1.74 29.57
C HIS A 27 -19.85 3.25 29.62
N HIS A 28 -20.47 4.00 28.70
CA HIS A 28 -20.31 5.45 28.67
C HIS A 28 -21.02 6.15 29.85
N PHE A 29 -22.08 5.56 30.40
CA PHE A 29 -22.70 6.05 31.63
C PHE A 29 -21.78 5.86 32.84
N VAL A 30 -21.17 4.67 32.97
CA VAL A 30 -20.27 4.30 34.06
C VAL A 30 -18.92 5.04 33.96
N GLY A 31 -18.37 5.22 32.76
CA GLY A 31 -17.12 5.94 32.54
C GLY A 31 -17.24 7.47 32.53
N SER A 32 -18.41 8.03 32.83
CA SER A 32 -18.66 9.48 32.76
C SER A 32 -18.28 10.18 34.08
N ASP A 33 -17.15 10.89 34.12
CA ASP A 33 -16.67 11.62 35.30
C ASP A 33 -17.73 12.54 35.96
N PRO A 34 -18.52 13.33 35.22
CA PRO A 34 -19.55 14.19 35.84
C PRO A 34 -20.63 13.40 36.59
N LEU A 35 -20.96 12.21 36.10
CA LEU A 35 -21.95 11.33 36.73
C LEU A 35 -21.35 10.57 37.90
N ALA A 36 -20.09 10.13 37.77
CA ALA A 36 -19.34 9.50 38.86
C ALA A 36 -19.22 10.43 40.08
N ALA A 37 -18.95 11.72 39.85
CA ALA A 37 -18.90 12.72 40.92
C ALA A 37 -20.27 13.00 41.55
N ALA A 38 -21.36 12.89 40.78
CA ALA A 38 -22.71 13.18 41.24
C ALA A 38 -23.41 11.98 41.93
N LEU A 39 -22.92 10.75 41.71
CA LEU A 39 -23.57 9.50 42.12
C LEU A 39 -22.59 8.58 42.88
N PRO A 40 -22.37 8.82 44.18
CA PRO A 40 -21.35 8.10 44.95
C PRO A 40 -21.68 6.61 45.19
N HIS A 41 -22.96 6.22 45.22
CA HIS A 41 -23.40 4.85 45.57
C HIS A 41 -23.72 3.98 44.34
N ARG A 42 -22.75 3.81 43.43
CA ARG A 42 -22.95 3.10 42.14
C ARG A 42 -22.20 1.77 42.00
N ALA A 43 -21.63 1.22 43.07
CA ALA A 43 -20.78 0.02 43.05
C ALA A 43 -21.42 -1.22 42.40
N TRP A 44 -22.76 -1.34 42.41
CA TRP A 44 -23.48 -2.47 41.80
C TRP A 44 -23.41 -2.47 40.25
N ILE A 45 -23.18 -1.30 39.64
CA ILE A 45 -23.00 -1.14 38.19
C ILE A 45 -21.58 -0.77 37.79
N ASP A 46 -20.80 -0.22 38.72
CA ASP A 46 -19.38 0.13 38.60
C ASP A 46 -18.48 -1.12 38.63
N VAL A 47 -18.85 -2.17 37.89
CA VAL A 47 -18.13 -3.44 37.80
C VAL A 47 -17.25 -3.48 36.56
N ALA A 48 -16.13 -4.22 36.65
CA ALA A 48 -15.14 -4.31 35.58
C ALA A 48 -15.72 -4.65 34.19
N PHE A 49 -16.75 -5.50 34.14
CA PHE A 49 -17.44 -5.84 32.90
C PHE A 49 -18.01 -4.62 32.15
N PHE A 50 -18.71 -3.72 32.85
CA PHE A 50 -19.29 -2.53 32.23
C PHE A 50 -18.23 -1.46 31.95
N HIS A 51 -17.22 -1.34 32.80
CA HIS A 51 -16.06 -0.49 32.54
C HIS A 51 -15.31 -0.88 31.26
N ASN A 52 -15.21 -2.17 30.96
CA ASN A 52 -14.47 -2.67 29.80
C ASN A 52 -15.34 -2.97 28.58
N SER A 53 -16.62 -2.59 28.63
CA SER A 53 -17.57 -2.84 27.55
C SER A 53 -17.30 -2.02 26.28
N TRP A 54 -16.31 -1.11 26.27
CA TRP A 54 -15.75 -0.53 25.05
C TRP A 54 -15.23 -1.59 24.06
N LEU A 55 -14.82 -2.76 24.56
CA LEU A 55 -14.31 -3.88 23.77
C LEU A 55 -15.38 -4.49 22.83
N PHE A 56 -16.67 -4.27 23.11
CA PHE A 56 -17.75 -4.70 22.23
C PHE A 56 -17.75 -3.99 20.86
N VAL A 57 -16.98 -2.91 20.70
CA VAL A 57 -16.74 -2.33 19.38
C VAL A 57 -15.97 -3.31 18.47
N ASP A 58 -15.03 -4.10 19.01
CA ASP A 58 -14.35 -5.15 18.23
C ASP A 58 -15.29 -6.30 17.89
N LEU A 59 -16.29 -6.59 18.75
CA LEU A 59 -17.37 -7.51 18.40
C LEU A 59 -18.16 -6.98 17.19
N PHE A 60 -18.44 -5.68 17.12
CA PHE A 60 -19.08 -5.08 15.94
C PHE A 60 -18.21 -5.22 14.70
N PHE A 61 -16.90 -4.98 14.77
CA PHE A 61 -16.00 -5.14 13.63
C PHE A 61 -16.01 -6.59 13.09
N VAL A 62 -15.89 -7.58 13.98
CA VAL A 62 -15.96 -9.00 13.61
C VAL A 62 -17.32 -9.35 13.01
N LEU A 63 -18.41 -8.88 13.63
CA LEU A 63 -19.76 -9.11 13.14
C LEU A 63 -19.99 -8.47 11.77
N SER A 64 -19.49 -7.26 11.54
CA SER A 64 -19.51 -6.56 10.26
C SER A 64 -18.80 -7.38 9.18
N GLY A 65 -17.63 -7.96 9.48
CA GLY A 65 -16.92 -8.89 8.61
C GLY A 65 -17.78 -10.10 8.20
N ILE A 66 -18.41 -10.74 9.18
CA ILE A 66 -19.27 -11.91 8.97
C ILE A 66 -20.50 -11.56 8.11
N VAL A 67 -21.27 -10.55 8.50
CA VAL A 67 -22.55 -10.20 7.85
C VAL A 67 -22.33 -9.71 6.41
N ILE A 68 -21.27 -8.93 6.18
CA ILE A 68 -20.95 -8.42 4.85
C ILE A 68 -20.51 -9.55 3.91
N SER A 69 -19.55 -10.37 4.33
CA SER A 69 -19.03 -11.45 3.50
C SER A 69 -20.08 -12.53 3.21
N MET A 70 -20.99 -12.78 4.17
CA MET A 70 -22.09 -13.74 4.03
C MET A 70 -23.05 -13.42 2.89
N SER A 71 -23.29 -12.13 2.61
CA SER A 71 -24.17 -11.72 1.51
C SER A 71 -23.65 -12.15 0.12
N TYR A 72 -22.37 -12.50 0.02
CA TYR A 72 -21.70 -12.82 -1.25
C TYR A 72 -21.12 -14.24 -1.30
N VAL A 73 -20.98 -14.92 -0.14
CA VAL A 73 -20.34 -16.24 -0.04
C VAL A 73 -21.04 -17.30 -0.89
N GLN A 74 -22.37 -17.26 -1.00
CA GLN A 74 -23.14 -18.22 -1.81
C GLN A 74 -22.85 -18.09 -3.32
N SER A 75 -22.58 -16.87 -3.79
CA SER A 75 -22.16 -16.61 -5.17
C SER A 75 -20.66 -16.79 -5.39
N GLU A 76 -19.93 -17.30 -4.38
CA GLU A 76 -18.47 -17.25 -4.29
C GLU A 76 -17.90 -15.86 -4.64
N PHE A 77 -18.57 -14.79 -4.22
CA PHE A 77 -18.22 -13.41 -4.57
C PHE A 77 -18.18 -13.08 -6.09
N ARG A 78 -18.63 -13.97 -6.98
CA ARG A 78 -18.61 -13.73 -8.44
C ARG A 78 -19.62 -12.67 -8.89
N ALA A 79 -20.75 -12.55 -8.18
CA ALA A 79 -21.78 -11.55 -8.47
C ALA A 79 -21.52 -10.20 -7.77
N PHE A 80 -20.33 -9.99 -7.20
CA PHE A 80 -20.01 -8.76 -6.46
C PHE A 80 -19.78 -7.60 -7.43
N ASP A 81 -20.53 -6.51 -7.23
CA ASP A 81 -20.32 -5.21 -7.89
C ASP A 81 -19.92 -4.15 -6.85
N PHE A 82 -18.73 -3.57 -7.03
CA PHE A 82 -18.16 -2.59 -6.11
C PHE A 82 -19.03 -1.34 -5.96
N ARG A 83 -19.63 -0.86 -7.06
CA ARG A 83 -20.45 0.36 -7.02
C ARG A 83 -21.71 0.13 -6.19
N THR A 84 -22.46 -0.91 -6.52
CA THR A 84 -23.68 -1.28 -5.79
C THR A 84 -23.39 -1.57 -4.32
N PHE A 85 -22.27 -2.25 -4.04
CA PHE A 85 -21.82 -2.51 -2.68
C PHE A 85 -21.61 -1.21 -1.88
N THR A 86 -20.80 -0.28 -2.41
CA THR A 86 -20.49 0.99 -1.73
C THR A 86 -21.75 1.84 -1.53
N LEU A 87 -22.63 1.90 -2.53
CA LEU A 87 -23.89 2.64 -2.40
C LEU A 87 -24.80 2.08 -1.30
N ARG A 88 -24.87 0.75 -1.14
CA ARG A 88 -25.60 0.11 -0.04
C ARG A 88 -24.98 0.44 1.33
N ARG A 89 -23.66 0.64 1.41
CA ARG A 89 -22.99 1.05 2.66
C ARG A 89 -23.28 2.53 2.98
N ILE A 90 -23.20 3.42 1.99
CA ILE A 90 -23.57 4.84 2.14
C ILE A 90 -25.03 4.95 2.61
N ALA A 91 -25.95 4.25 1.94
CA ALA A 91 -27.36 4.22 2.31
C ALA A 91 -27.61 3.66 3.72
N ARG A 92 -26.71 2.83 4.26
CA ARG A 92 -26.84 2.26 5.59
C ARG A 92 -26.37 3.22 6.69
N ILE A 93 -25.25 3.90 6.47
CA ILE A 93 -24.52 4.65 7.51
C ILE A 93 -24.89 6.14 7.49
N TYR A 94 -24.87 6.78 6.32
CA TYR A 94 -24.93 8.26 6.25
C TYR A 94 -26.23 8.87 6.79
N PRO A 95 -27.44 8.33 6.56
CA PRO A 95 -28.67 9.03 6.96
C PRO A 95 -28.73 9.38 8.44
N LEU A 96 -28.45 8.42 9.32
CA LEU A 96 -28.47 8.67 10.76
C LEU A 96 -27.23 9.42 11.23
N HIS A 97 -26.06 9.11 10.68
CA HIS A 97 -24.81 9.82 11.02
C HIS A 97 -24.94 11.32 10.80
N ILE A 98 -25.44 11.72 9.62
CA ILE A 98 -25.61 13.14 9.29
C ILE A 98 -26.64 13.80 10.20
N VAL A 99 -27.79 13.16 10.47
CA VAL A 99 -28.78 13.71 11.40
C VAL A 99 -28.20 13.92 12.80
N MET A 100 -27.45 12.95 13.32
CA MET A 100 -26.80 13.11 14.63
C MET A 100 -25.70 14.18 14.62
N LEU A 101 -24.91 14.27 13.54
CA LEU A 101 -23.90 15.30 13.39
C LEU A 101 -24.51 16.71 13.40
N PHE A 102 -25.64 16.91 12.71
CA PHE A 102 -26.40 18.15 12.77
C PHE A 102 -27.08 18.38 14.12
N ALA A 103 -27.51 17.33 14.83
CA ALA A 103 -28.03 17.46 16.19
C ALA A 103 -26.95 17.96 17.16
N PHE A 104 -25.71 17.47 17.06
CA PHE A 104 -24.58 17.99 17.83
C PHE A 104 -24.22 19.43 17.43
N LEU A 105 -24.32 19.78 16.13
CA LEU A 105 -24.16 21.15 15.67
C LEU A 105 -25.22 22.09 16.25
N ALA A 106 -26.49 21.70 16.20
CA ALA A 106 -27.58 22.47 16.79
C ALA A 106 -27.40 22.63 18.31
N PHE A 107 -27.02 21.55 18.99
CA PHE A 107 -26.70 21.58 20.43
C PHE A 107 -25.55 22.56 20.74
N ARG A 108 -24.49 22.55 19.92
CA ARG A 108 -23.37 23.50 20.07
C ARG A 108 -23.80 24.95 19.84
N LEU A 109 -24.56 25.22 18.77
CA LEU A 109 -25.04 26.57 18.47
C LEU A 109 -25.97 27.08 19.58
N MET A 110 -26.88 26.24 20.07
CA MET A 110 -27.73 26.55 21.21
C MET A 110 -26.89 26.94 22.44
N ARG A 111 -25.84 26.16 22.76
CA ARG A 111 -24.93 26.48 23.87
C ARG A 111 -24.25 27.84 23.71
N LEU A 112 -23.71 28.13 22.52
CA LEU A 112 -23.07 29.42 22.23
C LEU A 112 -24.05 30.58 22.41
N THR A 113 -25.27 30.46 21.86
CA THR A 113 -26.29 31.51 21.99
C THR A 113 -26.73 31.74 23.44
N LEU A 114 -26.87 30.68 24.24
CA LEU A 114 -27.28 30.82 25.64
C LEU A 114 -26.19 31.48 26.51
N THR A 115 -24.92 31.30 26.15
CA THR A 115 -23.81 31.98 26.83
C THR A 115 -23.66 33.42 26.40
N GLU A 116 -23.84 33.74 25.12
CA GLU A 116 -23.89 35.14 24.66
C GLU A 116 -25.05 35.93 25.30
N LEU A 117 -26.16 35.27 25.60
CA LEU A 117 -27.32 35.83 26.30
C LEU A 117 -27.16 35.89 27.83
N ASP A 118 -25.98 35.53 28.36
CA ASP A 118 -25.66 35.50 29.80
C ASP A 118 -26.56 34.56 30.63
N LEU A 119 -27.24 33.62 29.97
CA LEU A 119 -28.11 32.62 30.59
C LEU A 119 -27.34 31.37 31.04
N LEU A 120 -26.10 31.17 30.54
CA LEU A 120 -25.22 30.05 30.88
C LEU A 120 -23.76 30.52 30.99
N HIS A 121 -23.15 30.31 32.16
CA HIS A 121 -21.74 30.61 32.41
C HIS A 121 -20.90 29.33 32.28
N PHE A 122 -19.93 29.32 31.36
CA PHE A 122 -19.04 28.17 31.16
C PHE A 122 -17.88 28.17 32.16
N SER A 123 -17.51 26.98 32.63
CA SER A 123 -16.22 26.77 33.32
C SER A 123 -15.06 26.74 32.32
N THR A 124 -13.84 27.01 32.78
CA THR A 124 -12.59 27.00 31.98
C THR A 124 -12.32 25.69 31.22
N ASN A 125 -12.92 24.58 31.61
CA ASN A 125 -12.81 23.30 30.91
C ASN A 125 -13.78 23.18 29.71
N GLU A 126 -14.86 23.96 29.68
CA GLU A 126 -15.87 23.89 28.61
C GLU A 126 -15.49 24.71 27.37
N THR A 127 -14.54 25.65 27.51
CA THR A 127 -13.92 26.35 26.36
C THR A 127 -13.03 25.44 25.52
N ALA A 128 -12.51 24.33 26.09
CA ALA A 128 -11.73 23.34 25.35
C ALA A 128 -12.61 22.51 24.37
N ASP A 129 -13.85 22.22 24.74
CA ASP A 129 -14.84 21.52 23.89
C ASP A 129 -15.20 22.34 22.62
N LEU A 130 -15.12 23.67 22.71
CA LEU A 130 -15.28 24.58 21.57
C LEU A 130 -14.11 24.54 20.59
N GLN A 131 -12.90 24.20 21.04
CA GLN A 131 -11.72 24.07 20.17
C GLN A 131 -11.70 22.72 19.43
N VAL A 132 -12.19 21.66 20.07
CA VAL A 132 -12.29 20.30 19.50
C VAL A 132 -13.34 20.21 18.39
N ASN A 133 -14.53 20.76 18.62
CA ASN A 133 -15.67 20.66 17.69
C ASN A 133 -15.69 21.80 16.67
N ASN A 134 -14.62 22.02 15.91
CA ASN A 134 -14.49 23.11 14.95
C ASN A 134 -14.94 22.75 13.51
N VAL A 135 -14.86 23.71 12.57
CA VAL A 135 -15.25 23.49 11.16
C VAL A 135 -14.43 22.38 10.49
N TYR A 136 -13.12 22.30 10.79
CA TYR A 136 -12.25 21.27 10.26
C TYR A 136 -12.67 19.87 10.73
N SER A 137 -12.93 19.69 12.02
CA SER A 137 -13.43 18.41 12.54
C SER A 137 -14.85 18.09 12.05
N PHE A 138 -15.70 19.09 11.80
CA PHE A 138 -17.03 18.89 11.20
C PHE A 138 -16.91 18.32 9.79
N VAL A 139 -16.07 18.92 8.94
CA VAL A 139 -15.84 18.45 7.57
C VAL A 139 -15.23 17.05 7.58
N ALA A 140 -14.26 16.78 8.47
CA ALA A 140 -13.72 15.45 8.64
C ALA A 140 -14.80 14.42 9.01
N ASN A 141 -15.75 14.76 9.90
CA ASN A 141 -16.87 13.89 10.26
C ASN A 141 -17.87 13.69 9.11
N VAL A 142 -18.13 14.71 8.28
CA VAL A 142 -18.99 14.59 7.08
C VAL A 142 -18.43 13.55 6.11
N PHE A 143 -17.10 13.53 5.91
CA PHE A 143 -16.42 12.55 5.05
C PHE A 143 -15.96 11.28 5.77
N LEU A 144 -16.34 11.11 7.05
CA LEU A 144 -15.96 9.98 7.89
C LEU A 144 -14.42 9.79 7.99
N LEU A 145 -13.63 10.86 7.97
CA LEU A 145 -12.16 10.81 7.99
C LEU A 145 -11.55 10.81 9.40
N HIS A 146 -12.36 11.04 10.43
CA HIS A 146 -11.89 11.28 11.80
C HIS A 146 -11.26 10.06 12.49
N ALA A 147 -11.49 8.82 12.03
CA ALA A 147 -10.76 7.64 12.52
C ALA A 147 -9.58 7.20 11.62
N MET A 148 -9.32 7.94 10.54
CA MET A 148 -8.27 7.62 9.55
C MET A 148 -6.90 8.22 9.91
N GLY A 149 -6.76 8.83 11.09
CA GLY A 149 -5.54 9.54 11.51
C GLY A 149 -5.49 11.02 11.10
N VAL A 150 -6.57 11.55 10.53
CA VAL A 150 -6.71 12.97 10.16
C VAL A 150 -6.95 13.86 11.38
N LEU A 151 -7.62 13.30 12.40
CA LEU A 151 -7.79 13.88 13.72
C LEU A 151 -7.12 12.96 14.75
N ASP A 152 -6.50 13.54 15.76
CA ASP A 152 -5.89 12.88 16.91
C ASP A 152 -6.79 12.90 18.16
N TYR A 153 -8.01 13.43 18.04
CA TYR A 153 -8.99 13.57 19.11
C TYR A 153 -10.42 13.19 18.66
N LEU A 154 -11.28 12.84 19.62
CA LEU A 154 -12.71 12.60 19.37
C LEU A 154 -13.47 13.92 19.18
N SER A 155 -14.41 13.96 18.25
CA SER A 155 -15.20 15.16 17.96
C SER A 155 -16.65 14.83 17.64
N TRP A 156 -17.53 15.81 17.84
CA TRP A 156 -18.97 15.79 17.59
C TRP A 156 -19.64 14.61 18.28
N ASN A 157 -19.96 13.56 17.50
CA ASN A 157 -20.44 12.30 18.05
C ASN A 157 -19.24 11.38 18.29
N GLY A 158 -18.65 11.43 19.49
CA GLY A 158 -17.44 10.68 19.85
C GLY A 158 -17.45 9.22 19.36
N PRO A 159 -18.47 8.40 19.71
CA PRO A 159 -18.56 7.01 19.26
C PRO A 159 -18.58 6.78 17.74
N SER A 160 -18.83 7.81 16.92
CA SER A 160 -18.86 7.70 15.46
C SER A 160 -17.50 7.42 14.83
N TRP A 161 -16.39 7.47 15.58
CA TRP A 161 -15.09 7.04 15.06
C TRP A 161 -15.13 5.60 14.53
N SER A 162 -15.90 4.71 15.17
CA SER A 162 -15.99 3.30 14.77
C SER A 162 -16.63 3.13 13.39
N ILE A 163 -17.67 3.90 13.08
CA ILE A 163 -18.33 3.86 11.76
C ILE A 163 -17.47 4.51 10.67
N SER A 164 -16.62 5.47 11.05
CA SER A 164 -15.60 6.04 10.16
C SER A 164 -14.60 4.96 9.74
N ALA A 165 -14.04 4.25 10.73
CA ALA A 165 -13.14 3.12 10.51
C ALA A 165 -13.80 2.00 9.67
N GLU A 166 -15.05 1.63 9.98
CA GLU A 166 -15.77 0.61 9.23
C GLU A 166 -15.99 0.99 7.76
N PHE A 167 -16.36 2.25 7.48
CA PHE A 167 -16.68 2.68 6.11
C PHE A 167 -15.51 2.44 5.16
N TYR A 168 -14.30 2.87 5.53
CA TYR A 168 -13.10 2.66 4.73
C TYR A 168 -12.68 1.18 4.71
N THR A 169 -12.89 0.44 5.79
CA THR A 169 -12.69 -1.02 5.80
C THR A 169 -13.58 -1.73 4.80
N TYR A 170 -14.84 -1.31 4.63
CA TYR A 170 -15.71 -1.83 3.57
C TYR A 170 -15.15 -1.56 2.18
N LEU A 171 -14.61 -0.36 1.93
CA LEU A 171 -14.00 -0.04 0.64
C LEU A 171 -12.77 -0.92 0.36
N VAL A 172 -11.92 -1.15 1.37
CA VAL A 172 -10.77 -2.06 1.26
C VAL A 172 -11.24 -3.49 0.99
N PHE A 173 -12.25 -3.99 1.73
CA PHE A 173 -12.83 -5.29 1.47
C PHE A 173 -13.38 -5.42 0.04
N GLY A 174 -14.12 -4.41 -0.43
CA GLY A 174 -14.62 -4.38 -1.80
C GLY A 174 -13.50 -4.40 -2.84
N ALA A 175 -12.40 -3.67 -2.59
CA ALA A 175 -11.21 -3.70 -3.44
C ALA A 175 -10.54 -5.08 -3.43
N VAL A 176 -10.42 -5.73 -2.27
CA VAL A 176 -9.91 -7.11 -2.13
C VAL A 176 -10.74 -8.11 -2.94
N VAL A 177 -12.07 -7.98 -2.92
CA VAL A 177 -12.97 -8.83 -3.71
C VAL A 177 -12.78 -8.59 -5.21
N VAL A 178 -12.81 -7.33 -5.66
CA VAL A 178 -12.59 -6.98 -7.08
C VAL A 178 -11.21 -7.43 -7.56
N LEU A 179 -10.19 -7.26 -6.72
CA LEU A 179 -8.83 -7.71 -6.98
C LEU A 179 -8.80 -9.23 -7.21
N SER A 180 -9.41 -9.99 -6.32
CA SER A 180 -9.48 -11.45 -6.41
C SER A 180 -10.26 -11.92 -7.64
N GLN A 181 -11.33 -11.20 -8.03
CA GLN A 181 -12.06 -11.44 -9.27
C GLN A 181 -11.19 -11.20 -10.51
N ARG A 182 -10.47 -10.06 -10.55
CA ARG A 182 -9.58 -9.71 -11.68
C ARG A 182 -8.40 -10.66 -11.83
N LEU A 183 -7.91 -11.20 -10.72
CA LEU A 183 -6.87 -12.23 -10.70
C LEU A 183 -7.37 -13.60 -11.16
N GLY A 184 -8.68 -13.82 -11.31
CA GLY A 184 -9.25 -15.11 -11.68
C GLY A 184 -9.28 -16.16 -10.56
N TYR A 185 -8.77 -15.83 -9.37
CA TYR A 185 -8.69 -16.73 -8.21
C TYR A 185 -9.47 -16.17 -7.02
N ILE A 186 -10.79 -16.40 -6.99
CA ILE A 186 -11.65 -15.77 -5.98
C ILE A 186 -11.38 -16.22 -4.54
N LYS A 187 -10.73 -17.39 -4.36
CA LYS A 187 -10.27 -17.87 -3.06
C LYS A 187 -9.19 -16.97 -2.44
N LEU A 188 -8.51 -16.13 -3.23
CA LEU A 188 -7.55 -15.14 -2.73
C LEU A 188 -8.19 -14.11 -1.80
N VAL A 189 -9.52 -13.91 -1.82
CA VAL A 189 -10.20 -13.05 -0.84
C VAL A 189 -9.87 -13.48 0.58
N TYR A 190 -9.83 -14.78 0.85
CA TYR A 190 -9.51 -15.30 2.19
C TYR A 190 -8.02 -15.15 2.53
N VAL A 191 -7.14 -15.32 1.54
CA VAL A 191 -5.69 -15.10 1.72
C VAL A 191 -5.42 -13.64 2.02
N PHE A 192 -5.96 -12.72 1.22
CA PHE A 192 -5.84 -11.28 1.46
C PHE A 192 -6.48 -10.87 2.79
N SER A 193 -7.61 -11.48 3.17
CA SER A 193 -8.22 -11.23 4.49
C SER A 193 -7.29 -11.68 5.63
N ALA A 194 -6.67 -12.86 5.53
CA ALA A 194 -5.70 -13.31 6.52
C ALA A 194 -4.47 -12.41 6.60
N VAL A 195 -3.93 -12.01 5.44
CA VAL A 195 -2.80 -11.06 5.38
C VAL A 195 -3.20 -9.74 6.02
N LEU A 196 -4.36 -9.17 5.71
CA LEU A 196 -4.81 -7.89 6.26
C LEU A 196 -5.09 -7.95 7.76
N ALA A 197 -5.63 -9.07 8.26
CA ALA A 197 -5.82 -9.28 9.71
C ALA A 197 -4.46 -9.32 10.44
N VAL A 198 -3.51 -10.13 9.94
CA VAL A 198 -2.18 -10.26 10.53
C VAL A 198 -1.40 -8.96 10.44
N MET A 199 -1.43 -8.29 9.28
CA MET A 199 -0.80 -6.98 9.09
C MET A 199 -1.43 -5.91 10.00
N GLY A 200 -2.75 -5.94 10.20
CA GLY A 200 -3.44 -5.06 11.14
C GLY A 200 -2.93 -5.26 12.57
N ALA A 201 -2.90 -6.50 13.06
CA ALA A 201 -2.34 -6.81 14.39
C ALA A 201 -0.87 -6.40 14.51
N ALA A 202 -0.05 -6.73 13.50
CA ALA A 202 1.38 -6.38 13.49
C ALA A 202 1.60 -4.86 13.49
N LEU A 203 0.78 -4.11 12.76
CA LEU A 203 0.84 -2.65 12.70
C LEU A 203 0.53 -2.03 14.07
N ILE A 204 -0.47 -2.57 14.78
CA ILE A 204 -0.82 -2.08 16.13
C ILE A 204 0.31 -2.37 17.13
N ILE A 205 0.77 -3.62 17.18
CA ILE A 205 1.74 -4.08 18.19
C ILE A 205 3.13 -3.51 17.93
N PHE A 206 3.61 -3.56 16.68
CA PHE A 206 5.02 -3.27 16.37
C PHE A 206 5.27 -1.87 15.83
N VAL A 207 4.25 -1.16 15.32
CA VAL A 207 4.42 0.20 14.73
C VAL A 207 3.81 1.27 15.61
N LEU A 208 2.52 1.13 15.92
CA LEU A 208 1.86 2.06 16.83
C LEU A 208 2.37 1.86 18.26
N LYS A 209 2.96 0.69 18.55
CA LYS A 209 3.42 0.30 19.89
C LYS A 209 2.31 0.43 20.93
N ASN A 210 1.07 0.24 20.49
CA ASN A 210 -0.07 0.25 21.39
C ASN A 210 -0.07 -1.07 22.14
N GLU A 211 -0.11 -1.01 23.46
CA GLU A 211 -0.20 -2.20 24.30
C GLU A 211 -1.62 -2.79 24.34
N THR A 212 -2.58 -2.10 23.73
CA THR A 212 -4.01 -2.40 23.86
C THR A 212 -4.77 -2.02 22.58
N LEU A 213 -6.00 -2.51 22.46
CA LEU A 213 -6.95 -2.04 21.44
C LEU A 213 -7.73 -0.79 21.86
N ASP A 214 -7.52 -0.22 23.05
CA ASP A 214 -8.24 0.96 23.53
C ASP A 214 -7.69 2.27 22.98
N PHE A 215 -7.76 2.40 21.65
CA PHE A 215 -7.40 3.63 20.96
C PHE A 215 -8.41 3.92 19.84
N GLN A 216 -8.66 5.20 19.63
CA GLN A 216 -9.65 5.71 18.68
C GLN A 216 -8.98 6.43 17.48
N THR A 217 -7.74 6.89 17.64
CA THR A 217 -6.91 7.51 16.58
C THR A 217 -6.23 6.43 15.74
N ASN A 218 -6.30 6.52 14.40
CA ASN A 218 -5.87 5.44 13.48
C ASN A 218 -6.63 4.10 13.65
N ALA A 219 -7.81 4.13 14.25
CA ALA A 219 -8.56 2.93 14.60
C ALA A 219 -9.11 2.15 13.39
N PHE A 220 -8.95 2.66 12.17
CA PHE A 220 -9.15 1.85 10.95
C PHE A 220 -8.28 0.58 10.94
N ILE A 221 -7.08 0.61 11.53
CA ILE A 221 -6.19 -0.55 11.64
C ILE A 221 -6.76 -1.60 12.59
N ARG A 222 -7.32 -1.16 13.73
CA ARG A 222 -8.07 -2.00 14.68
C ARG A 222 -9.29 -2.62 13.99
N CYS A 223 -10.01 -1.83 13.19
CA CYS A 223 -11.14 -2.32 12.42
C CYS A 223 -10.74 -3.39 11.39
N PHE A 224 -9.59 -3.25 10.71
CA PHE A 224 -9.08 -4.27 9.78
C PHE A 224 -8.89 -5.62 10.48
N LEU A 225 -8.25 -5.62 11.65
CA LEU A 225 -8.06 -6.83 12.44
C LEU A 225 -9.40 -7.53 12.71
N GLY A 226 -10.36 -6.82 13.33
CA GLY A 226 -11.66 -7.39 13.67
C GLY A 226 -12.47 -7.83 12.44
N PHE A 227 -12.60 -6.95 11.44
CA PHE A 227 -13.39 -7.21 10.24
C PHE A 227 -12.89 -8.42 9.46
N PHE A 228 -11.58 -8.51 9.19
CA PHE A 228 -11.05 -9.63 8.41
C PHE A 228 -11.00 -10.94 9.21
N VAL A 229 -10.86 -10.90 10.54
CA VAL A 229 -11.11 -12.07 11.40
C VAL A 229 -12.54 -12.57 11.18
N GLY A 230 -13.53 -11.68 11.14
CA GLY A 230 -14.92 -12.04 10.84
C GLY A 230 -15.12 -12.72 9.47
N VAL A 231 -14.47 -12.22 8.42
CA VAL A 231 -14.49 -12.85 7.09
C VAL A 231 -13.93 -14.28 7.14
N LEU A 232 -12.84 -14.50 7.88
CA LEU A 232 -12.23 -15.82 8.06
C LEU A 232 -13.10 -16.75 8.92
N THR A 233 -13.74 -16.23 9.97
CA THR A 233 -14.71 -16.98 10.79
C THR A 233 -15.83 -17.55 9.92
N LEU A 234 -16.43 -16.73 9.05
CA LEU A 234 -17.46 -17.19 8.14
C LEU A 234 -16.95 -18.32 7.23
N ARG A 235 -15.74 -18.19 6.69
CA ARG A 235 -15.14 -19.22 5.83
C ARG A 235 -14.96 -20.56 6.55
N PHE A 236 -14.52 -20.50 7.81
CA PHE A 236 -14.32 -21.67 8.67
C PHE A 236 -15.65 -22.36 8.95
N VAL A 237 -16.68 -21.60 9.35
CA VAL A 237 -18.01 -22.14 9.67
C VAL A 237 -18.74 -22.68 8.44
N SER A 238 -18.51 -22.08 7.26
CA SER A 238 -19.13 -22.53 5.99
C SER A 238 -18.45 -23.77 5.38
N GLY A 239 -17.41 -24.34 6.00
CA GLY A 239 -16.80 -25.60 5.57
C GLY A 239 -17.69 -26.82 5.82
N LYS A 240 -17.41 -27.95 5.15
CA LYS A 240 -18.10 -29.22 5.42
C LYS A 240 -17.86 -29.62 6.89
N GLY A 241 -18.90 -29.55 7.71
CA GLY A 241 -18.83 -29.81 9.15
C GLY A 241 -18.50 -31.27 9.46
N ARG A 242 -17.71 -31.49 10.52
CA ARG A 242 -17.57 -32.79 11.16
C ARG A 242 -18.79 -33.03 12.06
N SER A 243 -19.31 -34.26 12.06
CA SER A 243 -20.41 -34.65 12.95
C SER A 243 -19.90 -34.69 14.40
N VAL A 244 -20.25 -33.67 15.19
CA VAL A 244 -19.98 -33.58 16.64
C VAL A 244 -21.28 -33.73 17.42
N SER A 245 -21.22 -34.34 18.61
CA SER A 245 -22.42 -34.60 19.40
C SER A 245 -23.13 -33.31 19.86
N PRO A 246 -24.47 -33.32 20.01
CA PRO A 246 -25.25 -32.18 20.53
C PRO A 246 -24.74 -31.57 21.83
N PHE A 247 -24.22 -32.41 22.73
CA PHE A 247 -23.67 -32.00 24.02
C PHE A 247 -22.42 -31.14 23.83
N VAL A 248 -21.46 -31.62 23.00
CA VAL A 248 -20.21 -30.90 22.72
C VAL A 248 -20.49 -29.55 22.04
N GLN A 249 -21.48 -29.49 21.15
CA GLN A 249 -21.90 -28.23 20.51
C GLN A 249 -22.40 -27.21 21.55
N SER A 250 -23.23 -27.66 22.50
CA SER A 250 -23.78 -26.78 23.56
C SER A 250 -22.71 -26.35 24.55
N ALA A 251 -21.84 -27.28 24.98
CA ALA A 251 -20.73 -27.00 25.87
C ALA A 251 -19.73 -26.02 25.24
N CYS A 252 -19.43 -26.17 23.94
CA CYS A 252 -18.59 -25.24 23.20
C CYS A 252 -19.18 -23.82 23.15
N GLN A 253 -20.48 -23.68 22.81
CA GLN A 253 -21.13 -22.38 22.78
C GLN A 253 -21.15 -21.69 24.15
N ILE A 254 -21.54 -22.40 25.20
CA ILE A 254 -21.55 -21.86 26.57
C ILE A 254 -20.14 -21.51 27.02
N GLY A 255 -19.17 -22.41 26.79
CA GLY A 255 -17.77 -22.19 27.13
C GLY A 255 -17.20 -20.93 26.46
N VAL A 256 -17.42 -20.76 25.16
CA VAL A 256 -16.94 -19.56 24.44
C VAL A 256 -17.67 -18.29 24.90
N ALA A 257 -18.97 -18.36 25.22
CA ALA A 257 -19.70 -17.23 25.78
C ALA A 257 -19.17 -16.82 27.16
N VAL A 258 -18.86 -17.80 28.03
CA VAL A 258 -18.22 -17.54 29.33
C VAL A 258 -16.83 -16.94 29.13
N VAL A 259 -16.01 -17.47 28.22
CA VAL A 259 -14.68 -16.92 27.90
C VAL A 259 -14.81 -15.46 27.42
N ALA A 260 -15.80 -15.13 26.59
CA ALA A 260 -16.04 -13.76 26.15
C ALA A 260 -16.40 -12.83 27.33
N ILE A 261 -17.26 -13.27 28.25
CA ILE A 261 -17.64 -12.49 29.44
C ILE A 261 -16.45 -12.31 30.39
N VAL A 262 -15.67 -13.38 30.63
CA VAL A 262 -14.47 -13.33 31.46
C VAL A 262 -13.45 -12.39 30.84
N LEU A 263 -13.19 -12.51 29.54
CA LEU A 263 -12.25 -11.63 28.82
C LEU A 263 -12.60 -10.15 29.00
N VAL A 264 -13.86 -9.77 28.78
CA VAL A 264 -14.31 -8.39 28.99
C VAL A 264 -14.16 -7.98 30.46
N SER A 265 -14.46 -8.88 31.39
CA SER A 265 -14.33 -8.59 32.82
C SER A 265 -12.88 -8.40 33.27
N VAL A 266 -11.91 -9.08 32.65
CA VAL A 266 -10.51 -9.07 33.11
C VAL A 266 -9.57 -8.16 32.32
N VAL A 267 -9.97 -7.65 31.16
CA VAL A 267 -9.10 -6.82 30.31
C VAL A 267 -8.63 -5.53 31.01
N GLY A 268 -9.35 -5.05 32.02
CA GLY A 268 -8.88 -3.92 32.85
C GLY A 268 -7.72 -4.24 33.79
N PHE A 269 -7.42 -5.53 34.04
CA PHE A 269 -6.24 -5.94 34.80
C PHE A 269 -5.01 -6.10 33.91
N ASP A 270 -5.20 -6.56 32.68
CA ASP A 270 -4.18 -6.61 31.64
C ASP A 270 -4.81 -6.25 30.29
N GLU A 271 -4.57 -5.01 29.89
CA GLU A 271 -5.17 -4.43 28.68
C GLU A 271 -4.67 -5.12 27.40
N ARG A 272 -3.55 -5.85 27.45
CA ARG A 272 -3.03 -6.65 26.32
C ARG A 272 -3.96 -7.80 25.96
N LEU A 273 -4.79 -8.25 26.89
CA LEU A 273 -5.81 -9.26 26.63
C LEU A 273 -6.81 -8.82 25.56
N SER A 274 -6.96 -7.50 25.32
CA SER A 274 -7.82 -6.96 24.26
C SER A 274 -7.47 -7.49 22.86
N PHE A 275 -6.21 -7.82 22.57
CA PHE A 275 -5.79 -8.40 21.28
C PHE A 275 -6.40 -9.77 20.99
N VAL A 276 -6.81 -10.50 22.03
CA VAL A 276 -7.46 -11.82 21.90
C VAL A 276 -8.96 -11.67 21.59
N ALA A 277 -9.55 -10.50 21.85
CA ALA A 277 -10.98 -10.25 21.74
C ALA A 277 -11.56 -10.50 20.35
N PRO A 278 -10.95 -10.03 19.23
CA PRO A 278 -11.47 -10.33 17.90
C PRO A 278 -11.61 -11.84 17.63
N ILE A 279 -10.67 -12.65 18.13
CA ILE A 279 -10.68 -14.11 17.95
C ILE A 279 -11.78 -14.75 18.80
N VAL A 280 -11.91 -14.34 20.07
CA VAL A 280 -12.93 -14.85 20.99
C VAL A 280 -14.34 -14.47 20.52
N PHE A 281 -14.54 -13.23 20.06
CA PHE A 281 -15.80 -12.81 19.47
C PHE A 281 -16.09 -13.53 18.14
N GLY A 282 -15.07 -13.77 17.31
CA GLY A 282 -15.19 -14.61 16.12
C GLY A 282 -15.64 -16.03 16.46
N ALA A 283 -15.04 -16.64 17.49
CA ALA A 283 -15.44 -17.96 17.98
C ALA A 283 -16.89 -17.96 18.50
N LEU A 284 -17.29 -16.95 19.27
CA LEU A 284 -18.65 -16.82 19.80
C LEU A 284 -19.66 -16.73 18.66
N LEU A 285 -19.50 -15.76 17.75
CA LEU A 285 -20.41 -15.53 16.63
C LEU A 285 -20.42 -16.74 15.67
N GLY A 286 -19.25 -17.33 15.41
CA GLY A 286 -19.11 -18.54 14.60
C GLY A 286 -19.82 -19.75 15.21
N SER A 287 -19.76 -19.92 16.53
CA SER A 287 -20.44 -21.01 17.24
C SER A 287 -21.97 -20.89 17.17
N LEU A 288 -22.51 -19.66 17.21
CA LEU A 288 -23.95 -19.40 17.05
C LEU A 288 -24.44 -19.77 15.65
N MET A 289 -23.61 -19.53 14.64
CA MET A 289 -23.91 -19.87 13.25
C MET A 289 -23.75 -21.36 12.95
N ALA A 290 -22.73 -21.99 13.53
CA ALA A 290 -22.43 -23.41 13.34
C ALA A 290 -23.48 -24.32 13.98
N PHE A 291 -24.02 -23.92 15.15
CA PHE A 291 -24.97 -24.74 15.91
C PHE A 291 -26.27 -23.98 16.24
N PRO A 292 -27.11 -23.68 15.23
CA PRO A 292 -28.30 -22.84 15.36
C PRO A 292 -29.43 -23.46 16.19
N GLU A 293 -29.47 -24.79 16.32
CA GLU A 293 -30.54 -25.52 17.03
C GLU A 293 -30.35 -25.61 18.56
N ARG A 294 -29.29 -24.99 19.08
CA ARG A 294 -28.87 -25.08 20.48
C ARG A 294 -29.53 -24.01 21.37
N LEU A 295 -29.36 -24.16 22.68
CA LEU A 295 -30.02 -23.32 23.69
C LEU A 295 -29.74 -21.83 23.50
N LEU A 296 -28.47 -21.45 23.32
CA LEU A 296 -28.08 -20.04 23.27
C LEU A 296 -28.69 -19.29 22.07
N PRO A 297 -28.64 -19.81 20.82
CA PRO A 297 -29.40 -19.23 19.70
C PRO A 297 -30.91 -19.09 19.95
N LYS A 298 -31.54 -20.07 20.61
CA LYS A 298 -32.98 -20.03 20.93
C LYS A 298 -33.30 -18.92 21.94
N LEU A 299 -32.50 -18.79 23.00
CA LEU A 299 -32.61 -17.71 23.98
C LEU A 299 -32.37 -16.34 23.34
N LEU A 300 -31.37 -16.23 22.46
CA LEU A 300 -31.09 -14.99 21.73
C LEU A 300 -32.17 -14.65 20.70
N SER A 301 -33.04 -15.58 20.32
CA SER A 301 -34.09 -15.35 19.31
C SER A 301 -35.43 -14.87 19.91
N VAL A 302 -35.50 -14.62 21.22
CA VAL A 302 -36.72 -14.07 21.85
C VAL A 302 -37.00 -12.65 21.38
N ARG A 303 -38.28 -12.31 21.24
CA ARG A 303 -38.76 -11.06 20.60
C ARG A 303 -38.08 -9.78 21.13
N PRO A 304 -37.89 -9.57 22.46
CA PRO A 304 -37.24 -8.37 22.96
C PRO A 304 -35.79 -8.19 22.48
N LEU A 305 -35.00 -9.27 22.47
CA LEU A 305 -33.60 -9.21 22.04
C LEU A 305 -33.48 -8.98 20.53
N VAL A 306 -34.38 -9.58 19.75
CA VAL A 306 -34.44 -9.33 18.30
C VAL A 306 -34.84 -7.89 18.00
N TRP A 307 -35.77 -7.33 18.79
CA TRP A 307 -36.17 -5.94 18.69
C TRP A 307 -35.01 -4.99 18.97
N LEU A 308 -34.21 -5.29 19.99
CA LEU A 308 -32.99 -4.56 20.35
C LEU A 308 -31.96 -4.65 19.23
N GLY A 309 -31.73 -5.86 18.71
CA GLY A 309 -30.81 -6.12 17.62
C GLY A 309 -31.08 -5.35 16.34
N LYS A 310 -32.35 -5.22 15.95
CA LYS A 310 -32.76 -4.43 14.78
C LYS A 310 -32.46 -2.94 14.91
N ARG A 311 -32.40 -2.42 16.15
CA ARG A 311 -32.18 -0.99 16.46
C ARG A 311 -30.78 -0.68 16.97
N SER A 312 -29.88 -1.66 17.01
CA SER A 312 -28.56 -1.50 17.62
C SER A 312 -27.75 -0.35 17.03
N TYR A 313 -27.88 -0.07 15.72
CA TYR A 313 -27.21 1.07 15.07
C TYR A 313 -27.77 2.41 15.58
N SER A 314 -29.09 2.53 15.66
CA SER A 314 -29.75 3.70 16.25
C SER A 314 -29.41 3.88 17.73
N ILE A 315 -29.34 2.81 18.51
CA ILE A 315 -28.89 2.80 19.92
C ILE A 315 -27.46 3.33 20.01
N TYR A 316 -26.56 2.78 19.20
CA TYR A 316 -25.17 3.18 19.19
C TYR A 316 -24.97 4.64 18.74
N MET A 317 -25.75 5.16 17.78
CA MET A 317 -25.54 6.53 17.30
C MET A 317 -26.17 7.62 18.16
N THR A 318 -27.25 7.30 18.89
CA THR A 318 -28.00 8.31 19.66
C THR A 318 -27.50 8.47 21.10
N HIS A 319 -26.89 7.43 21.69
CA HIS A 319 -26.61 7.42 23.13
C HIS A 319 -25.67 8.52 23.61
N ALA A 320 -24.67 8.92 22.83
CA ALA A 320 -23.71 9.96 23.22
C ALA A 320 -24.40 11.31 23.44
N LEU A 321 -25.31 11.70 22.54
CA LEU A 321 -26.05 12.96 22.68
C LEU A 321 -26.94 12.92 23.93
N ILE A 322 -27.64 11.80 24.16
CA ILE A 322 -28.50 11.62 25.32
C ILE A 322 -27.69 11.64 26.62
N LEU A 323 -26.51 11.01 26.62
CA LEU A 323 -25.60 11.01 27.76
C LEU A 323 -25.19 12.43 28.12
N VAL A 324 -24.80 13.24 27.13
CA VAL A 324 -24.47 14.65 27.34
C VAL A 324 -25.67 15.39 27.95
N LEU A 325 -26.88 15.22 27.43
CA LEU A 325 -28.09 15.83 28.00
C LEU A 325 -28.33 15.41 29.45
N ILE A 326 -28.10 14.15 29.79
CA ILE A 326 -28.23 13.63 31.15
C ILE A 326 -27.15 14.18 32.08
N GLN A 327 -25.92 14.36 31.60
CA GLN A 327 -24.87 15.03 32.38
C GLN A 327 -25.28 16.46 32.73
N TYR A 328 -25.83 17.22 31.77
CA TYR A 328 -26.35 18.57 32.04
C TYR A 328 -27.53 18.55 33.01
N PHE A 329 -28.47 17.61 32.85
CA PHE A 329 -29.58 17.44 33.78
C PHE A 329 -29.08 17.15 35.20
N ALA A 330 -28.15 16.21 35.38
CA ALA A 330 -27.59 15.86 36.68
C ALA A 330 -26.87 17.07 37.33
N ARG A 331 -26.10 17.84 36.54
CA ARG A 331 -25.49 19.09 37.00
C ARG A 331 -26.53 20.13 37.43
N GLY A 332 -27.60 20.30 36.64
CA GLY A 332 -28.68 21.27 36.94
C GLY A 332 -29.53 20.90 38.14
N VAL A 333 -29.78 19.60 38.38
CA VAL A 333 -30.45 19.12 39.60
C VAL A 333 -29.56 19.35 40.83
N GLY A 334 -28.25 19.24 40.67
CA GLY A 334 -27.26 19.44 41.73
C GLY A 334 -27.04 18.19 42.57
N THR A 335 -25.79 18.01 43.03
CA THR A 335 -25.34 16.83 43.77
C THR A 335 -26.12 16.62 45.08
N GLY A 336 -26.45 17.71 45.81
CA GLY A 336 -27.20 17.61 47.07
C GLY A 336 -28.60 17.01 46.91
N ARG A 337 -29.32 17.31 45.81
CA ARG A 337 -30.66 16.72 45.56
C ARG A 337 -30.58 15.26 45.16
N LEU A 338 -29.56 14.89 44.37
CA LEU A 338 -29.31 13.49 44.02
C LEU A 338 -28.93 12.67 45.27
N GLN A 339 -28.15 13.26 46.18
CA GLN A 339 -27.80 12.64 47.46
C GLN A 339 -29.02 12.42 48.37
N ILE A 340 -30.01 13.34 48.38
CA ILE A 340 -31.26 13.12 49.13
C ILE A 340 -31.99 11.86 48.65
N VAL A 341 -32.02 11.60 47.33
CA VAL A 341 -32.64 10.39 46.77
C VAL A 341 -31.83 9.14 47.14
N ASP A 342 -30.50 9.24 47.11
CA ASP A 342 -29.61 8.14 47.53
C ASP A 342 -29.69 7.84 49.04
N ASN A 343 -30.07 8.80 49.88
CA ASN A 343 -30.29 8.58 51.31
C ASN A 343 -31.53 7.70 51.60
N ILE A 344 -32.49 7.59 50.66
CA ILE A 344 -33.67 6.71 50.80
C ILE A 344 -33.25 5.24 50.65
N LEU A 345 -32.45 4.96 49.62
CA LEU A 345 -31.86 3.66 49.36
C LEU A 345 -30.53 3.88 48.62
N PRO A 346 -29.38 3.41 49.14
CA PRO A 346 -28.09 3.63 48.51
C PRO A 346 -28.07 3.15 47.06
N GLY A 347 -27.80 4.07 46.13
CA GLY A 347 -27.73 3.80 44.70
C GLY A 347 -29.06 3.91 43.96
N LEU A 348 -30.12 4.37 44.62
CA LEU A 348 -31.41 4.63 43.99
C LEU A 348 -31.32 5.74 42.94
N ALA A 349 -30.60 6.84 43.20
CA ALA A 349 -30.44 7.91 42.24
C ALA A 349 -29.70 7.42 40.99
N ALA A 350 -28.64 6.62 41.18
CA ALA A 350 -27.90 6.01 40.07
C ALA A 350 -28.77 5.04 39.26
N SER A 351 -29.59 4.22 39.93
CA SER A 351 -30.50 3.26 39.31
C SER A 351 -31.59 3.96 38.49
N LEU A 352 -32.21 5.00 39.05
CA LEU A 352 -33.24 5.78 38.39
C LEU A 352 -32.68 6.53 37.18
N LEU A 353 -31.51 7.17 37.33
CA LEU A 353 -30.90 7.93 36.24
C LEU A 353 -30.46 7.01 35.10
N LEU A 354 -29.90 5.84 35.41
CA LEU A 354 -29.60 4.82 34.40
C LEU A 354 -30.87 4.31 33.71
N ALA A 355 -31.94 4.03 34.46
CA ALA A 355 -33.19 3.55 33.88
C ALA A 355 -33.79 4.60 32.94
N VAL A 356 -33.79 5.89 33.33
CA VAL A 356 -34.19 7.00 32.47
C VAL A 356 -33.28 7.13 31.25
N PHE A 357 -31.96 6.99 31.43
CA PHE A 357 -31.01 7.02 30.33
C PHE A 357 -31.27 5.94 29.30
N VAL A 358 -31.31 4.68 29.73
CA VAL A 358 -31.57 3.54 28.86
C VAL A 358 -32.94 3.65 28.21
N ALA A 359 -33.99 4.00 28.96
CA ALA A 359 -35.32 4.18 28.39
C ALA A 359 -35.34 5.27 27.30
N THR A 360 -34.69 6.41 27.55
CA THR A 360 -34.60 7.52 26.58
C THR A 360 -33.82 7.10 25.34
N VAL A 361 -32.71 6.37 25.51
CA VAL A 361 -31.94 5.80 24.40
C VAL A 361 -32.81 4.86 23.58
N LEU A 362 -33.52 3.92 24.20
CA LEU A 362 -34.36 2.95 23.47
C LEU A 362 -35.54 3.62 22.75
N VAL A 363 -36.18 4.60 23.37
CA VAL A 363 -37.28 5.36 22.76
C VAL A 363 -36.77 6.17 21.57
N LEU A 364 -35.73 7.00 21.76
CA LEU A 364 -35.20 7.83 20.68
C LEU A 364 -34.64 6.98 19.55
N SER A 365 -33.97 5.87 19.87
CA SER A 365 -33.47 4.91 18.89
C SER A 365 -34.58 4.25 18.08
N ASN A 366 -35.73 3.99 18.69
CA ASN A 366 -36.89 3.48 17.95
C ASN A 366 -37.43 4.53 16.98
N LEU A 367 -37.50 5.80 17.40
CA LEU A 367 -37.96 6.90 16.53
C LEU A 367 -36.99 7.13 15.38
N THR A 368 -35.69 7.24 15.65
CA THR A 368 -34.67 7.43 14.61
C THR A 368 -34.57 6.22 13.68
N TYR A 369 -34.73 5.00 14.19
CA TYR A 369 -34.80 3.79 13.35
C TYR A 369 -35.95 3.87 12.33
N LEU A 370 -37.16 4.22 12.80
CA LEU A 370 -38.38 4.23 11.97
C LEU A 370 -38.43 5.41 11.00
N TRP A 371 -37.93 6.59 11.41
CA TRP A 371 -38.11 7.83 10.67
C TRP A 371 -36.86 8.33 9.95
N VAL A 372 -35.66 7.96 10.41
CA VAL A 372 -34.39 8.43 9.83
C VAL A 372 -33.64 7.29 9.14
N GLU A 373 -33.29 6.25 9.87
CA GLU A 373 -32.44 5.15 9.39
C GLU A 373 -33.09 4.41 8.22
N MET A 374 -34.30 3.86 8.43
CA MET A 374 -34.99 3.05 7.41
C MET A 374 -35.47 3.88 6.21
N PRO A 375 -36.14 5.05 6.39
CA PRO A 375 -36.57 5.88 5.27
C PRO A 375 -35.39 6.49 4.52
N GLY A 376 -34.37 6.98 5.23
CA GLY A 376 -33.17 7.55 4.64
C GLY A 376 -32.40 6.52 3.81
N SER A 377 -32.28 5.28 4.29
CA SER A 377 -31.65 4.20 3.52
C SER A 377 -32.40 3.91 2.22
N ARG A 378 -33.73 3.85 2.26
CA ARG A 378 -34.57 3.67 1.07
C ARG A 378 -34.46 4.86 0.11
N PHE A 379 -34.42 6.08 0.64
CA PHE A 379 -34.29 7.31 -0.16
C PHE A 379 -32.98 7.33 -0.95
N VAL A 380 -31.84 7.09 -0.28
CA VAL A 380 -30.53 7.03 -0.93
C VAL A 380 -30.53 5.97 -2.04
N LEU A 381 -31.02 4.75 -1.77
CA LEU A 381 -31.07 3.70 -2.78
C LEU A 381 -31.98 4.04 -3.99
N ARG A 382 -33.11 4.73 -3.77
CA ARG A 382 -34.00 5.17 -4.86
C ARG A 382 -33.37 6.22 -5.76
N LEU A 383 -32.59 7.15 -5.21
CA LEU A 383 -31.89 8.18 -6.00
C LEU A 383 -30.92 7.55 -7.01
N PHE A 384 -30.26 6.45 -6.63
CA PHE A 384 -29.31 5.77 -7.51
C PHE A 384 -29.97 4.83 -8.53
N ASN A 385 -31.06 4.15 -8.15
CA ASN A 385 -31.79 3.25 -9.07
C ASN A 385 -32.61 3.99 -10.15
N ARG A 386 -32.88 5.30 -10.01
CA ARG A 386 -33.53 6.10 -11.07
C ARG A 386 -32.69 6.23 -12.36
N ARG A 387 -31.39 5.92 -12.33
CA ARG A 387 -30.51 5.92 -13.53
C ARG A 387 -30.34 4.55 -14.18
N ALA A 388 -31.02 3.50 -13.69
CA ALA A 388 -30.89 2.14 -14.21
C ALA A 388 -32.25 1.44 -14.35
N VAL A 389 -33.16 2.02 -15.15
CA VAL A 389 -34.28 1.31 -15.79
C VAL A 389 -34.62 2.03 -17.11
N PRO A 390 -34.62 1.31 -18.24
CA PRO A 390 -35.89 1.14 -18.95
C PRO A 390 -36.41 -0.31 -18.83
N ALA A 391 -37.68 -0.40 -18.46
CA ALA A 391 -38.63 -1.50 -18.58
C ALA A 391 -38.16 -2.96 -18.37
N VAL A 392 -38.37 -3.50 -17.15
CA VAL A 392 -38.89 -4.88 -16.98
C VAL A 392 -39.83 -4.90 -15.77
N VAL A 393 -41.00 -4.27 -15.89
CA VAL A 393 -42.21 -4.63 -15.11
C VAL A 393 -43.42 -4.34 -15.99
N ALA A 394 -43.75 -5.29 -16.87
CA ALA A 394 -45.08 -5.50 -17.43
C ALA A 394 -45.09 -6.91 -18.05
N GLY A 395 -45.94 -7.81 -17.55
CA GLY A 395 -46.10 -9.14 -18.14
C GLY A 395 -46.36 -10.27 -17.15
N VAL A 396 -47.35 -10.14 -16.26
CA VAL A 396 -48.05 -11.30 -15.70
C VAL A 396 -49.55 -11.02 -15.78
N THR A 397 -50.11 -11.19 -16.97
CA THR A 397 -51.55 -11.41 -17.21
C THR A 397 -51.71 -12.04 -18.61
N GLY A 398 -52.34 -13.21 -18.68
CA GLY A 398 -53.01 -13.69 -19.91
C GLY A 398 -52.44 -14.94 -20.58
N MET A 399 -53.14 -16.06 -20.40
CA MET A 399 -53.07 -17.30 -21.18
C MET A 399 -53.43 -17.08 -22.67
N SER A 400 -52.82 -17.85 -23.60
CA SER A 400 -53.50 -18.81 -24.51
C SER A 400 -52.72 -19.14 -25.80
N SER A 401 -52.73 -20.45 -26.11
CA SER A 401 -52.74 -21.14 -27.42
C SER A 401 -51.64 -21.00 -28.49
N SER A 402 -51.28 -22.21 -28.98
CA SER A 402 -50.95 -22.66 -30.36
C SER A 402 -49.54 -22.49 -30.95
N SER A 403 -48.91 -23.66 -31.11
CA SER A 403 -48.12 -24.17 -32.26
C SER A 403 -47.44 -23.22 -33.25
N SER A 404 -46.15 -23.44 -33.52
CA SER A 404 -45.66 -24.15 -34.73
C SER A 404 -44.16 -23.94 -34.99
N ALA A 405 -43.54 -24.99 -35.54
CA ALA A 405 -42.36 -25.02 -36.41
C ALA A 405 -41.00 -24.47 -35.92
N LEU A 406 -40.02 -25.39 -35.82
CA LEU A 406 -38.60 -25.10 -36.02
C LEU A 406 -38.34 -24.68 -37.48
N PRO A 407 -37.26 -23.92 -37.75
CA PRO A 407 -36.16 -24.56 -38.48
C PRO A 407 -34.76 -24.18 -37.97
N ARG A 408 -33.85 -25.15 -38.12
CA ARG A 408 -32.39 -24.97 -38.10
C ARG A 408 -31.94 -24.21 -39.37
N SER A 409 -31.08 -23.20 -39.24
CA SER A 409 -29.91 -22.96 -40.11
C SER A 409 -29.16 -21.66 -39.78
N ASP A 410 -27.83 -21.73 -39.92
CA ASP A 410 -26.90 -20.65 -40.27
C ASP A 410 -26.66 -19.48 -39.31
N TRP A 411 -25.87 -19.73 -38.26
CA TRP A 411 -25.03 -18.68 -37.66
C TRP A 411 -23.74 -18.58 -38.47
N ARG A 412 -23.75 -17.76 -39.52
CA ARG A 412 -22.51 -17.13 -40.01
C ARG A 412 -21.97 -16.28 -38.87
N MET A 413 -20.76 -16.60 -38.40
CA MET A 413 -20.00 -15.67 -37.57
C MET A 413 -19.89 -14.35 -38.34
N VAL A 414 -20.55 -13.33 -37.83
CA VAL A 414 -20.24 -11.94 -38.17
C VAL A 414 -18.81 -11.74 -37.73
N ASP A 415 -17.90 -11.61 -38.70
CA ASP A 415 -16.53 -11.20 -38.46
C ASP A 415 -16.55 -9.99 -37.51
N PRO A 416 -15.85 -10.03 -36.37
CA PRO A 416 -15.73 -8.85 -35.54
C PRO A 416 -15.05 -7.79 -36.39
N VAL A 417 -15.79 -6.69 -36.63
CA VAL A 417 -15.31 -5.44 -37.21
C VAL A 417 -13.89 -5.22 -36.72
N ALA A 418 -12.95 -5.35 -37.65
CA ALA A 418 -11.54 -5.14 -37.40
C ALA A 418 -11.39 -3.74 -36.77
N LEU A 419 -11.10 -3.72 -35.47
CA LEU A 419 -10.65 -2.51 -34.81
C LEU A 419 -9.47 -1.96 -35.63
N PRO A 420 -9.42 -0.65 -35.93
CA PRO A 420 -8.38 -0.11 -36.79
C PRO A 420 -7.03 -0.52 -36.23
N ARG A 421 -6.21 -1.15 -37.08
CA ARG A 421 -4.80 -1.40 -36.82
C ARG A 421 -4.22 -0.10 -36.24
N HIS A 422 -3.75 -0.14 -34.99
CA HIS A 422 -2.94 0.95 -34.48
C HIS A 422 -1.77 1.08 -35.44
N HIS A 423 -1.77 2.19 -36.19
CA HIS A 423 -0.73 2.58 -37.11
C HIS A 423 0.65 2.15 -36.59
N GLN A 424 1.35 1.37 -37.41
CA GLN A 424 2.79 1.55 -37.56
C GLN A 424 3.04 3.06 -37.56
N GLN A 425 3.76 3.55 -36.55
CA GLN A 425 4.27 4.92 -36.56
C GLN A 425 5.35 5.00 -37.64
N GLU A 426 4.94 4.99 -38.90
CA GLU A 426 5.65 5.67 -39.95
C GLU A 426 5.55 7.18 -39.65
N GLY A 427 6.69 7.81 -39.37
CA GLY A 427 6.89 9.23 -39.66
C GLY A 427 6.42 10.30 -38.66
N SER A 428 6.62 10.16 -37.34
CA SER A 428 6.66 11.38 -36.48
C SER A 428 8.09 11.92 -36.36
N ALA A 429 8.36 13.13 -36.85
CA ALA A 429 9.67 13.80 -36.74
C ALA A 429 10.20 13.97 -35.30
N PHE A 430 9.37 13.72 -34.28
CA PHE A 430 9.68 13.87 -32.87
C PHE A 430 9.98 12.53 -32.16
N PHE A 431 10.89 12.58 -31.19
CA PHE A 431 11.12 11.48 -30.23
C PHE A 431 9.87 11.24 -29.37
N SER A 432 9.65 10.00 -28.94
CA SER A 432 8.64 9.72 -27.92
C SER A 432 9.06 10.31 -26.57
N LEU A 433 8.10 10.59 -25.68
CA LEU A 433 8.34 11.23 -24.39
C LEU A 433 9.40 10.51 -23.54
N GLU A 434 9.29 9.19 -23.41
CA GLU A 434 10.22 8.36 -22.64
C GLU A 434 11.62 8.31 -23.26
N ALA A 435 11.72 8.39 -24.60
CA ALA A 435 12.99 8.46 -25.30
C ALA A 435 13.68 9.82 -25.07
N ILE A 436 12.92 10.93 -25.06
CA ILE A 436 13.45 12.26 -24.71
C ILE A 436 13.95 12.25 -23.27
N ALA A 437 13.15 11.75 -22.34
CA ALA A 437 13.50 11.69 -20.92
C ALA A 437 14.80 10.87 -20.71
N LEU A 438 14.88 9.66 -21.28
CA LEU A 438 16.06 8.82 -21.18
C LEU A 438 17.30 9.53 -21.74
N LEU A 439 17.18 10.13 -22.93
CA LEU A 439 18.29 10.85 -23.57
C LEU A 439 18.80 12.00 -22.70
N LEU A 440 17.89 12.82 -22.17
CA LEU A 440 18.21 13.94 -21.30
C LEU A 440 18.93 13.50 -20.03
N TYR A 441 18.48 12.41 -19.39
CA TYR A 441 19.16 11.84 -18.22
C TYR A 441 20.56 11.32 -18.55
N PHE A 442 20.70 10.59 -19.65
CA PHE A 442 21.98 10.03 -20.08
C PHE A 442 23.02 11.10 -20.34
N TYR A 443 22.67 12.16 -21.09
CA TYR A 443 23.58 13.27 -21.34
C TYR A 443 23.88 14.07 -20.06
N ARG A 444 22.86 14.33 -19.23
CA ARG A 444 23.06 15.03 -17.95
C ARG A 444 24.04 14.29 -17.06
N ASP A 445 23.85 12.99 -16.87
CA ASP A 445 24.64 12.20 -15.92
C ASP A 445 26.05 11.88 -16.49
N ALA A 446 26.19 11.67 -17.81
CA ALA A 446 27.48 11.42 -18.47
C ALA A 446 28.37 12.66 -18.52
N LEU A 447 27.77 13.84 -18.64
CA LEU A 447 28.45 15.13 -18.72
C LEU A 447 28.27 15.96 -17.44
N ALA A 448 27.92 15.32 -16.32
CA ALA A 448 27.46 16.03 -15.13
C ALA A 448 28.44 17.09 -14.61
N GLY A 449 29.75 16.82 -14.63
CA GLY A 449 30.77 17.77 -14.18
C GLY A 449 30.82 19.00 -15.08
N ALA A 450 30.98 18.78 -16.39
CA ALA A 450 31.04 19.85 -17.37
C ALA A 450 29.73 20.64 -17.46
N LEU A 451 28.59 19.97 -17.52
CA LEU A 451 27.27 20.59 -17.63
C LEU A 451 26.95 21.42 -16.38
N ARG A 452 27.25 20.93 -15.18
CA ARG A 452 27.09 21.71 -13.93
C ARG A 452 27.90 23.00 -13.96
N TYR A 453 29.17 22.91 -14.36
CA TYR A 453 30.05 24.06 -14.45
C TYR A 453 29.54 25.10 -15.46
N TYR A 454 29.26 24.69 -16.69
CA TYR A 454 28.81 25.63 -17.72
C TYR A 454 27.43 26.23 -17.43
N LEU A 455 26.48 25.45 -16.90
CA LEU A 455 25.18 25.99 -16.49
C LEU A 455 25.32 27.02 -15.36
N ALA A 456 26.25 26.80 -14.43
CA ALA A 456 26.53 27.75 -13.35
C ALA A 456 27.19 29.03 -13.87
N VAL A 457 28.20 28.91 -14.74
CA VAL A 457 28.87 30.05 -15.39
C VAL A 457 27.88 30.90 -16.20
N LEU A 458 26.97 30.25 -16.93
CA LEU A 458 25.93 30.90 -17.74
C LEU A 458 24.72 31.37 -16.92
N LYS A 459 24.71 31.17 -15.58
CA LYS A 459 23.61 31.52 -14.67
C LYS A 459 22.24 30.91 -15.03
N ILE A 460 22.24 29.72 -15.63
CA ILE A 460 21.04 28.97 -16.05
C ILE A 460 20.96 27.60 -15.35
N SER A 461 21.46 27.53 -14.12
CA SER A 461 21.45 26.33 -13.25
C SER A 461 20.09 25.61 -13.13
N PRO A 462 18.91 26.27 -13.19
CA PRO A 462 17.63 25.56 -13.14
C PRO A 462 17.43 24.53 -14.26
N LEU A 463 18.08 24.68 -15.42
CA LEU A 463 17.98 23.71 -16.53
C LEU A 463 18.53 22.32 -16.16
N TRP A 464 19.32 22.21 -15.08
CA TRP A 464 19.77 20.93 -14.55
C TRP A 464 18.60 19.98 -14.20
N PHE A 465 17.46 20.55 -13.79
CA PHE A 465 16.27 19.79 -13.36
C PHE A 465 15.33 19.46 -14.52
N LEU A 466 15.66 19.86 -15.76
CA LEU A 466 14.83 19.57 -16.93
C LEU A 466 14.51 18.08 -17.10
N PRO A 467 15.45 17.13 -16.94
CA PRO A 467 15.13 15.70 -17.05
C PRO A 467 14.16 15.23 -15.97
N ASP A 468 14.21 15.85 -14.78
CA ASP A 468 13.32 15.53 -13.66
C ASP A 468 11.87 15.93 -13.98
N ILE A 469 11.66 17.04 -14.71
CA ILE A 469 10.33 17.43 -15.21
C ILE A 469 9.78 16.36 -16.17
N PHE A 470 10.60 15.90 -17.12
CA PHE A 470 10.19 14.83 -18.05
C PHE A 470 9.91 13.51 -17.32
N ALA A 471 10.65 13.18 -16.25
CA ALA A 471 10.32 12.03 -15.41
C ALA A 471 8.94 12.15 -14.78
N LEU A 472 8.53 13.32 -14.30
CA LEU A 472 7.19 13.55 -13.76
C LEU A 472 6.10 13.32 -14.81
N VAL A 473 6.33 13.77 -16.05
CA VAL A 473 5.40 13.49 -17.16
C VAL A 473 5.35 12.00 -17.47
N CYS A 474 6.49 11.29 -17.41
CA CYS A 474 6.53 9.83 -17.55
C CYS A 474 5.77 9.09 -16.43
N ILE A 475 5.80 9.58 -15.18
CA ILE A 475 4.96 9.03 -14.10
C ILE A 475 3.49 9.16 -14.48
N PHE A 476 3.05 10.34 -14.92
CA PHE A 476 1.65 10.54 -15.35
C PHE A 476 1.29 9.63 -16.53
N ALA A 477 2.16 9.52 -17.53
CA ALA A 477 1.97 8.65 -18.68
C ALA A 477 1.88 7.17 -18.27
N PHE A 478 2.71 6.73 -17.32
CA PHE A 478 2.66 5.38 -16.77
C PHE A 478 1.33 5.11 -16.05
N VAL A 479 0.89 6.02 -15.19
CA VAL A 479 -0.39 5.92 -14.48
C VAL A 479 -1.56 5.90 -15.48
N GLN A 480 -1.57 6.81 -16.45
CA GLN A 480 -2.62 6.87 -17.46
C GLN A 480 -2.68 5.56 -18.28
N ARG A 481 -1.55 5.09 -18.79
CA ARG A 481 -1.47 3.94 -19.70
C ARG A 481 -1.71 2.62 -19.00
N TYR A 482 -1.04 2.36 -17.88
CA TYR A 482 -1.03 1.03 -17.25
C TYR A 482 -2.01 0.92 -16.09
N VAL A 483 -2.27 2.00 -15.34
CA VAL A 483 -3.19 1.97 -14.19
C VAL A 483 -4.62 2.30 -14.62
N LEU A 484 -4.84 3.46 -15.25
CA LEU A 484 -6.19 3.93 -15.60
C LEU A 484 -6.77 3.19 -16.80
N MET A 485 -6.06 3.20 -17.94
CA MET A 485 -6.52 2.55 -19.19
C MET A 485 -6.26 1.04 -19.16
N GLY A 486 -5.01 0.65 -18.86
CA GLY A 486 -4.56 -0.74 -18.88
C GLY A 486 -5.07 -1.58 -17.72
N ARG A 487 -5.52 -0.98 -16.61
CA ARG A 487 -5.98 -1.68 -15.40
C ARG A 487 -5.04 -2.81 -14.97
N ASN A 488 -3.74 -2.67 -15.24
CA ASN A 488 -2.74 -3.68 -14.95
C ASN A 488 -2.56 -3.75 -13.44
N LEU A 489 -2.82 -4.92 -12.87
CA LEU A 489 -2.76 -5.10 -11.43
C LEU A 489 -1.35 -4.86 -10.87
N VAL A 490 -0.32 -5.38 -11.54
CA VAL A 490 1.06 -5.23 -11.09
C VAL A 490 1.42 -3.74 -11.06
N ALA A 491 1.03 -2.97 -12.07
CA ALA A 491 1.24 -1.52 -12.10
C ALA A 491 0.51 -0.79 -10.97
N ILE A 492 -0.73 -1.18 -10.66
CA ILE A 492 -1.52 -0.63 -9.55
C ILE A 492 -0.84 -0.92 -8.20
N LEU A 493 -0.43 -2.16 -7.97
CA LEU A 493 0.24 -2.57 -6.74
C LEU A 493 1.60 -1.89 -6.59
N THR A 494 2.39 -1.80 -7.66
CA THR A 494 3.67 -1.08 -7.65
C THR A 494 3.47 0.39 -7.31
N LEU A 495 2.49 1.07 -7.91
CA LEU A 495 2.20 2.47 -7.60
C LEU A 495 1.76 2.65 -6.14
N PHE A 496 0.78 1.85 -5.70
CA PHE A 496 0.32 1.86 -4.31
C PHE A 496 1.48 1.68 -3.33
N TYR A 497 2.37 0.73 -3.63
CA TYR A 497 3.48 0.41 -2.75
C TYR A 497 4.58 1.46 -2.76
N ILE A 498 4.83 2.13 -3.88
CA ILE A 498 5.71 3.31 -3.94
C ILE A 498 5.12 4.46 -3.10
N CYS A 499 3.82 4.72 -3.19
CA CYS A 499 3.16 5.72 -2.36
C CYS A 499 3.23 5.37 -0.86
N PHE A 500 3.00 4.10 -0.52
CA PHE A 500 3.13 3.61 0.85
C PHE A 500 4.57 3.73 1.37
N ALA A 501 5.57 3.37 0.57
CA ALA A 501 6.98 3.51 0.91
C ALA A 501 7.39 4.98 1.04
N LEU A 502 6.84 5.92 0.25
CA LEU A 502 7.05 7.36 0.43
C LEU A 502 6.52 7.84 1.79
N TYR A 503 5.33 7.38 2.18
CA TYR A 503 4.75 7.68 3.49
C TYR A 503 5.62 7.12 4.63
N LEU A 504 6.03 5.86 4.55
CA LEU A 504 6.96 5.28 5.52
C LEU A 504 8.29 6.04 5.56
N GLY A 505 8.78 6.48 4.40
CA GLY A 505 10.00 7.28 4.29
C GLY A 505 9.86 8.64 4.97
N TYR A 506 8.70 9.29 4.88
CA TYR A 506 8.40 10.49 5.64
C TYR A 506 8.45 10.25 7.16
N VAL A 507 7.83 9.16 7.63
CA VAL A 507 7.86 8.75 9.05
C VAL A 507 9.29 8.47 9.50
N PHE A 508 10.08 7.76 8.70
CA PHE A 508 11.46 7.40 9.03
C PHE A 508 12.40 8.62 9.01
N LEU A 509 12.30 9.47 7.99
CA LEU A 509 13.21 10.62 7.83
C LEU A 509 12.87 11.77 8.77
N GLY A 510 11.58 11.96 9.10
CA GLY A 510 11.07 12.98 10.00
C GLY A 510 10.87 14.37 9.39
N TYR A 511 11.14 14.54 8.09
CA TYR A 511 11.05 15.82 7.39
C TYR A 511 10.40 15.69 6.01
N PHE A 512 9.58 16.69 5.66
CA PHE A 512 8.93 16.77 4.35
C PHE A 512 9.94 16.92 3.19
N SER A 513 11.02 17.68 3.40
CA SER A 513 12.12 17.82 2.42
C SER A 513 12.78 16.47 2.10
N GLY A 514 12.94 15.61 3.12
CA GLY A 514 13.40 14.24 2.97
C GLY A 514 12.47 13.42 2.07
N MET A 515 11.16 13.46 2.31
CA MET A 515 10.16 12.78 1.47
C MET A 515 10.19 13.28 0.00
N MET A 516 10.29 14.59 -0.22
CA MET A 516 10.38 15.16 -1.56
C MET A 516 11.67 14.75 -2.29
N SER A 517 12.78 14.68 -1.56
CA SER A 517 14.04 14.15 -2.10
C SER A 517 13.93 12.66 -2.44
N SER A 518 13.24 11.87 -1.62
CA SER A 518 12.97 10.45 -1.89
C SER A 518 12.07 10.26 -3.12
N PHE A 519 11.08 11.12 -3.31
CA PHE A 519 10.24 11.11 -4.51
C PHE A 519 11.06 11.42 -5.77
N LYS A 520 11.90 12.46 -5.71
CA LYS A 520 12.83 12.79 -6.80
C LYS A 520 13.77 11.62 -7.11
N MET A 521 14.26 10.92 -6.09
CA MET A 521 15.16 9.77 -6.23
C MET A 521 14.54 8.62 -7.03
N ILE A 522 13.27 8.28 -6.78
CA ILE A 522 12.61 7.15 -7.43
C ILE A 522 12.04 7.50 -8.81
N ALA A 523 11.71 8.77 -9.08
CA ALA A 523 11.07 9.22 -10.31
C ALA A 523 11.69 8.68 -11.62
N PRO A 524 13.03 8.60 -11.79
CA PRO A 524 13.65 8.09 -13.01
C PRO A 524 13.25 6.65 -13.36
N VAL A 525 12.89 5.79 -12.39
CA VAL A 525 12.48 4.40 -12.68
C VAL A 525 11.27 4.34 -13.61
N PHE A 526 10.37 5.32 -13.50
CA PHE A 526 9.16 5.39 -14.32
C PHE A 526 9.45 5.72 -15.78
N VAL A 527 10.54 6.43 -16.07
CA VAL A 527 11.02 6.61 -17.45
C VAL A 527 11.33 5.24 -18.05
N GLY A 528 12.04 4.38 -17.30
CA GLY A 528 12.32 3.01 -17.73
C GLY A 528 11.07 2.15 -17.87
N PHE A 529 10.13 2.24 -16.93
CA PHE A 529 8.87 1.50 -16.98
C PHE A 529 7.99 1.87 -18.18
N CYS A 530 8.08 3.09 -18.70
CA CYS A 530 7.34 3.51 -19.89
C CYS A 530 7.72 2.71 -21.16
N PHE A 531 8.92 2.10 -21.21
CA PHE A 531 9.34 1.23 -22.31
C PHE A 531 8.66 -0.15 -22.32
N CYS A 532 7.76 -0.44 -21.36
CA CYS A 532 7.02 -1.69 -21.31
C CYS A 532 6.25 -1.97 -22.63
N GLY A 533 6.38 -3.21 -23.12
CA GLY A 533 5.66 -3.70 -24.31
C GLY A 533 6.17 -3.13 -25.64
N ARG A 534 7.27 -2.37 -25.63
CA ARG A 534 7.96 -1.84 -26.81
C ARG A 534 9.38 -2.40 -26.88
N ASN A 535 9.85 -2.69 -28.10
CA ASN A 535 11.25 -3.09 -28.29
C ASN A 535 12.12 -1.83 -28.27
N PHE A 536 13.17 -1.86 -27.47
CA PHE A 536 14.17 -0.80 -27.36
C PHE A 536 14.92 -0.62 -28.68
N GLY A 537 15.09 -1.70 -29.45
CA GLY A 537 15.66 -1.66 -30.80
C GLY A 537 14.90 -0.75 -31.78
N ASP A 538 13.59 -0.59 -31.63
CA ASP A 538 12.79 0.21 -32.57
C ASP A 538 13.10 1.72 -32.49
N TYR A 539 13.82 2.15 -31.44
CA TYR A 539 14.21 3.54 -31.24
C TYR A 539 15.55 3.89 -31.93
N ASP A 540 15.65 3.69 -33.24
CA ASP A 540 16.87 3.95 -34.02
C ASP A 540 17.42 5.37 -33.84
N ARG A 541 16.52 6.36 -33.75
CA ARG A 541 16.91 7.75 -33.45
C ARG A 541 17.53 7.87 -32.07
N LEU A 542 16.93 7.25 -31.03
CA LEU A 542 17.47 7.31 -29.67
C LEU A 542 18.87 6.68 -29.63
N LEU A 543 19.01 5.50 -30.22
CA LEU A 543 20.27 4.77 -30.28
C LEU A 543 21.37 5.60 -30.97
N ARG A 544 21.06 6.29 -32.08
CA ARG A 544 22.00 7.20 -32.76
C ARG A 544 22.58 8.28 -31.85
N TRP A 545 21.79 8.80 -30.90
CA TRP A 545 22.26 9.79 -29.94
C TRP A 545 22.90 9.19 -28.68
N LEU A 546 22.64 7.93 -28.36
CA LEU A 546 23.28 7.25 -27.24
C LEU A 546 24.69 6.73 -27.58
N HIS A 547 24.94 6.31 -28.83
CA HIS A 547 26.25 5.78 -29.23
C HIS A 547 27.43 6.76 -29.02
N PRO A 548 27.32 8.08 -29.33
CA PRO A 548 28.40 9.04 -29.11
C PRO A 548 28.86 9.14 -27.65
N ILE A 549 27.98 8.85 -26.68
CA ILE A 549 28.30 8.95 -25.25
C ILE A 549 29.48 8.04 -24.90
N PHE A 550 29.56 6.84 -25.50
CA PHE A 550 30.69 5.92 -25.29
C PHE A 550 32.04 6.58 -25.59
N TYR A 551 32.15 7.21 -26.76
CA TYR A 551 33.36 7.88 -27.20
C TYR A 551 33.65 9.13 -26.38
N LEU A 552 32.61 9.94 -26.10
CA LEU A 552 32.75 11.15 -25.29
C LEU A 552 33.26 10.84 -23.88
N THR A 553 32.78 9.76 -23.24
CA THR A 553 33.24 9.37 -21.91
C THR A 553 34.68 8.89 -21.93
N ILE A 554 35.08 8.09 -22.93
CA ILE A 554 36.49 7.65 -23.07
C ILE A 554 37.40 8.86 -23.28
N VAL A 555 37.06 9.74 -24.23
CA VAL A 555 37.80 10.98 -24.49
C VAL A 555 37.90 11.84 -23.24
N GLY A 556 36.79 12.00 -22.50
CA GLY A 556 36.76 12.75 -21.25
C GLY A 556 37.72 12.19 -20.19
N ILE A 557 37.75 10.87 -20.01
CA ILE A 557 38.68 10.21 -19.07
C ILE A 557 40.13 10.40 -19.51
N THR A 558 40.43 10.18 -20.79
CA THR A 558 41.78 10.38 -21.35
C THR A 558 42.24 11.83 -21.29
N LEU A 559 41.33 12.78 -21.49
CA LEU A 559 41.62 14.21 -21.37
C LEU A 559 41.97 14.55 -19.91
N SER A 560 41.17 14.06 -18.96
CA SER A 560 41.40 14.24 -17.53
C SER A 560 42.71 13.62 -17.04
N SER A 561 43.27 12.63 -17.75
CA SER A 561 44.56 12.03 -17.40
C SER A 561 45.75 12.88 -17.88
N ARG A 562 45.52 13.86 -18.76
CA ARG A 562 46.58 14.68 -19.38
C ARG A 562 46.51 16.15 -18.98
N MET A 563 45.33 16.66 -18.64
CA MET A 563 45.12 18.06 -18.28
C MET A 563 44.13 18.20 -17.13
N GLN A 564 44.27 19.27 -16.35
CA GLN A 564 43.32 19.64 -15.32
C GLN A 564 42.10 20.31 -15.97
N LEU A 565 40.92 19.73 -15.74
CA LEU A 565 39.67 20.20 -16.31
C LEU A 565 39.05 21.29 -15.42
N PRO A 566 38.41 22.34 -15.99
CA PRO A 566 37.99 23.52 -15.24
C PRO A 566 36.86 23.27 -14.23
N TRP A 567 36.11 22.19 -14.38
CA TRP A 567 35.03 21.79 -13.46
C TRP A 567 35.51 20.97 -12.26
N VAL A 568 36.77 20.51 -12.26
CA VAL A 568 37.32 19.70 -11.17
C VAL A 568 37.57 20.59 -9.96
N GLY A 569 36.87 20.31 -8.86
CA GLY A 569 36.92 21.13 -7.63
C GLY A 569 36.00 22.35 -7.61
N TYR A 570 35.25 22.64 -8.69
CA TYR A 570 34.26 23.72 -8.69
C TYR A 570 33.12 23.42 -7.71
N ALA A 571 32.86 24.32 -6.77
CA ALA A 571 31.79 24.19 -5.79
C ALA A 571 30.58 25.06 -6.16
N TYR A 572 29.37 24.54 -5.92
CA TYR A 572 28.11 25.23 -6.14
C TYR A 572 27.15 24.94 -4.97
N GLU A 573 26.24 25.86 -4.71
CA GLU A 573 25.22 25.69 -3.68
C GLU A 573 23.92 25.18 -4.30
N THR A 574 23.25 24.21 -3.67
CA THR A 574 21.93 23.73 -4.09
C THR A 574 21.14 23.31 -2.85
N PHE A 575 19.96 23.92 -2.67
CA PHE A 575 19.07 23.72 -1.51
C PHE A 575 19.78 23.90 -0.15
N GLY A 576 20.60 24.95 -0.02
CA GLY A 576 21.33 25.25 1.23
C GLY A 576 22.49 24.30 1.54
N THR A 577 22.94 23.50 0.56
CA THR A 577 24.10 22.60 0.71
C THR A 577 25.13 22.88 -0.37
N THR A 578 26.41 23.00 0.03
CA THR A 578 27.54 23.16 -0.89
C THR A 578 27.93 21.80 -1.46
N ARG A 579 28.02 21.70 -2.79
CA ARG A 579 28.41 20.48 -3.53
C ARG A 579 29.49 20.79 -4.55
N GLN A 580 30.28 19.77 -4.90
CA GLN A 580 31.25 19.89 -5.98
C GLN A 580 30.66 19.40 -7.32
N ALA A 581 31.01 20.06 -8.42
CA ALA A 581 30.64 19.67 -9.77
C ALA A 581 31.29 18.34 -10.16
N THR A 582 32.58 18.20 -9.87
CA THR A 582 33.29 16.92 -9.93
C THR A 582 34.03 16.66 -8.63
N ARG A 583 33.73 15.52 -7.99
CA ARG A 583 34.35 15.13 -6.70
C ARG A 583 35.77 14.64 -6.94
N LEU A 584 36.74 15.30 -6.32
CA LEU A 584 38.12 14.80 -6.24
C LEU A 584 38.20 13.67 -5.21
N TRP A 585 38.74 12.53 -5.63
CA TRP A 585 38.89 11.36 -4.77
C TRP A 585 40.21 10.63 -5.08
N TRP A 586 40.89 10.15 -4.05
CA TRP A 586 42.15 9.39 -4.17
C TRP A 586 41.97 7.96 -3.66
N SER A 587 42.73 7.03 -4.23
CA SER A 587 42.74 5.63 -3.82
C SER A 587 44.15 5.11 -3.85
N ALA A 588 44.74 4.80 -2.69
CA ALA A 588 46.10 4.28 -2.57
C ALA A 588 47.12 5.07 -3.44
N SER A 589 47.17 6.39 -3.23
CA SER A 589 47.99 7.39 -3.94
C SER A 589 47.66 7.69 -5.42
N GLU A 590 46.68 7.03 -6.05
CA GLU A 590 46.24 7.34 -7.41
C GLU A 590 44.99 8.24 -7.43
N MET A 591 44.97 9.23 -8.33
CA MET A 591 43.82 10.11 -8.53
C MET A 591 42.73 9.40 -9.34
N ARG A 592 41.48 9.42 -8.84
CA ARG A 592 40.35 8.85 -9.57
C ARG A 592 39.84 9.81 -10.63
N LEU A 593 40.01 9.43 -11.90
CA LEU A 593 39.60 10.26 -13.02
C LEU A 593 38.08 10.16 -13.28
N ALA A 594 37.40 11.31 -13.29
CA ALA A 594 35.97 11.43 -13.56
C ALA A 594 35.65 11.93 -14.99
N GLY A 595 36.63 12.49 -15.69
CA GLY A 595 36.42 13.03 -17.04
C GLY A 595 35.35 14.12 -17.05
N LEU A 596 34.33 13.91 -17.88
CA LEU A 596 33.19 14.82 -18.02
C LEU A 596 32.08 14.57 -16.97
N ALA A 597 32.13 13.45 -16.25
CA ALA A 597 31.12 13.06 -15.28
C ALA A 597 31.34 13.74 -13.90
N ALA A 598 30.37 13.57 -13.00
CA ALA A 598 30.45 14.11 -11.64
C ALA A 598 31.46 13.36 -10.75
N ASP A 599 31.70 12.09 -11.01
CA ASP A 599 32.68 11.28 -10.30
C ASP A 599 33.20 10.12 -11.16
N SER A 600 34.24 9.45 -10.68
CA SER A 600 34.91 8.36 -11.40
C SER A 600 34.05 7.10 -11.54
N THR A 601 33.10 6.87 -10.63
CA THR A 601 32.16 5.73 -10.71
C THR A 601 31.16 5.95 -11.84
N MET A 602 30.69 7.19 -12.00
CA MET A 602 29.82 7.58 -13.09
C MET A 602 30.50 7.52 -14.44
N ALA A 603 31.75 7.98 -14.51
CA ALA A 603 32.55 7.85 -15.72
C ALA A 603 32.69 6.38 -16.13
N ALA A 604 33.06 5.51 -15.19
CA ALA A 604 33.17 4.07 -15.43
C ALA A 604 31.84 3.43 -15.84
N PHE A 605 30.74 3.81 -15.19
CA PHE A 605 29.39 3.35 -15.51
C PHE A 605 29.03 3.67 -16.96
N PHE A 606 29.26 4.92 -17.38
CA PHE A 606 28.94 5.34 -18.74
C PHE A 606 29.78 4.65 -19.80
N VAL A 607 31.04 4.32 -19.55
CA VAL A 607 31.84 3.52 -20.49
C VAL A 607 31.21 2.16 -20.73
N PHE A 608 30.89 1.39 -19.67
CA PHE A 608 30.37 0.03 -19.89
C PHE A 608 28.90 0.01 -20.35
N ILE A 609 28.03 0.88 -19.85
CA ILE A 609 26.60 0.83 -20.21
C ILE A 609 26.38 1.30 -21.66
N SER A 610 27.11 2.33 -22.11
CA SER A 610 27.05 2.77 -23.51
C SER A 610 27.72 1.77 -24.45
N PHE A 611 28.76 1.04 -24.01
CA PHE A 611 29.27 -0.14 -24.71
C PHE A 611 28.22 -1.24 -24.80
N THR A 612 27.51 -1.53 -23.71
CA THR A 612 26.41 -2.53 -23.68
C THR A 612 25.33 -2.17 -24.71
N ILE A 613 24.91 -0.91 -24.75
CA ILE A 613 23.93 -0.40 -25.74
C ILE A 613 24.49 -0.51 -27.18
N SER A 614 25.76 -0.14 -27.37
CA SER A 614 26.36 -0.08 -28.71
C SER A 614 26.69 -1.45 -29.29
N SER A 615 27.17 -2.36 -28.45
CA SER A 615 27.65 -3.68 -28.85
C SER A 615 26.56 -4.59 -29.44
N VAL A 616 25.27 -4.39 -29.11
CA VAL A 616 24.18 -5.25 -29.58
C VAL A 616 24.05 -5.26 -31.12
N ARG A 617 24.28 -4.11 -31.78
CA ARG A 617 24.12 -3.95 -33.25
C ARG A 617 25.43 -3.82 -34.03
N ARG A 618 26.58 -3.88 -33.35
CA ARG A 618 27.89 -3.74 -33.99
C ARG A 618 28.48 -5.10 -34.35
N SER A 619 29.45 -5.15 -35.25
CA SER A 619 30.14 -6.39 -35.61
C SER A 619 31.00 -6.91 -34.45
N LEU A 620 31.37 -8.20 -34.49
CA LEU A 620 32.27 -8.78 -33.50
C LEU A 620 33.62 -8.05 -33.50
N LEU A 621 34.14 -7.70 -34.68
CA LEU A 621 35.37 -6.92 -34.84
C LEU A 621 35.31 -5.57 -34.13
N TRP A 622 34.18 -4.84 -34.25
CA TRP A 622 34.00 -3.59 -33.51
C TRP A 622 34.06 -3.82 -32.00
N CYS A 623 33.44 -4.90 -31.51
CA CYS A 623 33.45 -5.23 -30.09
C CYS A 623 34.86 -5.59 -29.61
N LEU A 624 35.61 -6.40 -30.37
CA LEU A 624 36.98 -6.81 -30.04
C LEU A 624 37.97 -5.63 -30.07
N PHE A 625 37.75 -4.64 -30.92
CA PHE A 625 38.57 -3.43 -30.97
C PHE A 625 38.26 -2.46 -29.82
N TRP A 626 36.97 -2.18 -29.56
CA TRP A 626 36.57 -1.17 -28.59
C TRP A 626 36.51 -1.67 -27.14
N ALA A 627 36.32 -2.97 -26.91
CA ALA A 627 36.29 -3.52 -25.55
C ALA A 627 37.61 -3.29 -24.78
N PRO A 628 38.81 -3.59 -25.33
CA PRO A 628 40.07 -3.31 -24.65
C PRO A 628 40.27 -1.82 -24.32
N ILE A 629 39.89 -0.93 -25.25
CA ILE A 629 39.99 0.53 -25.05
C ILE A 629 39.07 0.98 -23.91
N GLY A 630 37.82 0.51 -23.90
CA GLY A 630 36.87 0.79 -22.82
C GLY A 630 37.33 0.22 -21.48
N LEU A 631 37.86 -1.00 -21.44
CA LEU A 631 38.42 -1.62 -20.24
C LEU A 631 39.61 -0.81 -19.68
N TYR A 632 40.49 -0.32 -20.57
CA TYR A 632 41.59 0.56 -20.18
C TYR A 632 41.08 1.88 -19.60
N ALA A 633 40.08 2.51 -20.24
CA ALA A 633 39.45 3.73 -19.74
C ALA A 633 38.82 3.51 -18.35
N ILE A 634 38.11 2.40 -18.13
CA ILE A 634 37.57 2.07 -16.81
C ILE A 634 38.69 1.83 -15.79
N LYS A 635 39.78 1.16 -16.17
CA LYS A 635 40.95 0.95 -15.29
C LYS A 635 41.50 2.28 -14.77
N LEU A 636 41.59 3.31 -15.62
CA LEU A 636 42.03 4.66 -15.24
C LEU A 636 41.11 5.35 -14.21
N THR A 637 39.84 4.95 -14.10
CA THR A 637 38.93 5.46 -13.08
C THR A 637 39.10 4.77 -11.72
N THR A 638 39.93 3.71 -11.64
CA THR A 638 40.12 2.80 -10.51
C THR A 638 38.85 2.03 -10.07
N ASN A 639 37.79 2.01 -10.89
CA ASN A 639 36.52 1.36 -10.55
C ASN A 639 36.53 -0.15 -10.88
N LYS A 640 36.83 -0.98 -9.87
CA LYS A 640 36.90 -2.45 -10.01
C LYS A 640 35.57 -3.10 -10.42
N THR A 641 34.45 -2.58 -9.93
CA THR A 641 33.11 -3.14 -10.23
C THR A 641 32.79 -3.03 -11.71
N SER A 642 32.86 -1.83 -12.27
CA SER A 642 32.54 -1.59 -13.68
C SER A 642 33.50 -2.34 -14.60
N LEU A 643 34.77 -2.46 -14.20
CA LEU A 643 35.77 -3.22 -14.93
C LEU A 643 35.37 -4.70 -14.99
N GLY A 644 35.06 -5.31 -13.84
CA GLY A 644 34.64 -6.71 -13.76
C GLY A 644 33.35 -6.99 -14.54
N VAL A 645 32.36 -6.11 -14.42
CA VAL A 645 31.09 -6.21 -15.16
C VAL A 645 31.33 -6.16 -16.67
N MET A 646 32.16 -5.23 -17.14
CA MET A 646 32.47 -5.11 -18.57
C MET A 646 33.22 -6.33 -19.10
N VAL A 647 34.18 -6.88 -18.34
CA VAL A 647 34.88 -8.12 -18.72
C VAL A 647 33.90 -9.28 -18.84
N ILE A 648 33.06 -9.50 -17.82
CA ILE A 648 32.07 -10.59 -17.83
C ILE A 648 31.08 -10.41 -18.97
N TYR A 649 30.58 -9.19 -19.19
CA TYR A 649 29.65 -8.90 -20.27
C TYR A 649 30.27 -9.13 -21.65
N VAL A 650 31.52 -8.72 -21.88
CA VAL A 650 32.23 -8.96 -23.14
C VAL A 650 32.42 -10.47 -23.37
N ALA A 651 32.78 -11.22 -22.33
CA ALA A 651 32.87 -12.68 -22.42
C ALA A 651 31.51 -13.32 -22.78
N CYS A 652 30.43 -12.92 -22.11
CA CYS A 652 29.07 -13.35 -22.44
C CYS A 652 28.69 -13.01 -23.88
N LEU A 653 29.01 -11.80 -24.34
CA LEU A 653 28.74 -11.34 -25.70
C LEU A 653 29.48 -12.19 -26.75
N ILE A 654 30.76 -12.50 -26.51
CA ILE A 654 31.56 -13.36 -27.39
C ILE A 654 30.95 -14.77 -27.43
N ILE A 655 30.64 -15.36 -26.28
CA ILE A 655 30.02 -16.69 -26.20
C ILE A 655 28.69 -16.72 -26.98
N VAL A 656 27.82 -15.73 -26.79
CA VAL A 656 26.55 -15.63 -27.53
C VAL A 656 26.77 -15.52 -29.03
N ARG A 657 27.83 -14.84 -29.49
CA ARG A 657 28.13 -14.69 -30.92
C ARG A 657 28.76 -15.93 -31.55
N LEU A 658 29.49 -16.74 -30.78
CA LEU A 658 30.12 -18.00 -31.25
C LEU A 658 29.12 -19.15 -31.40
N VAL A 659 27.95 -19.05 -30.75
CA VAL A 659 26.89 -20.06 -30.81
C VAL A 659 26.10 -19.93 -32.14
N PRO A 660 25.57 -21.03 -32.73
CA PRO A 660 24.79 -20.97 -33.96
C PRO A 660 23.60 -19.99 -33.88
N GLU A 661 23.23 -19.35 -34.98
CA GLU A 661 22.18 -18.31 -35.04
C GLU A 661 20.88 -18.67 -34.30
N ARG A 662 20.42 -19.92 -34.45
CA ARG A 662 19.20 -20.43 -33.80
C ARG A 662 19.27 -20.46 -32.27
N GLU A 663 20.48 -20.55 -31.72
CA GLU A 663 20.76 -20.69 -30.28
C GLU A 663 21.22 -19.39 -29.62
N LYS A 664 21.56 -18.33 -30.39
CA LYS A 664 22.03 -17.04 -29.84
C LYS A 664 21.01 -16.41 -28.89
N PHE A 665 19.75 -16.32 -29.33
CA PHE A 665 18.68 -15.72 -28.56
C PHE A 665 18.31 -16.54 -27.29
N PRO A 666 18.09 -17.87 -27.38
CA PRO A 666 17.94 -18.72 -26.19
C PRO A 666 19.11 -18.60 -25.21
N MET A 667 20.35 -18.56 -25.70
CA MET A 667 21.55 -18.42 -24.87
C MET A 667 21.55 -17.10 -24.11
N LEU A 668 21.30 -15.97 -24.79
CA LEU A 668 21.22 -14.66 -24.14
C LEU A 668 20.14 -14.62 -23.07
N ARG A 669 18.96 -15.20 -23.32
CA ARG A 669 17.90 -15.31 -22.32
C ARG A 669 18.34 -16.13 -21.11
N ARG A 670 19.01 -17.27 -21.32
CA ARG A 670 19.54 -18.09 -20.22
C ARG A 670 20.57 -17.29 -19.40
N MET A 671 21.47 -16.56 -20.04
CA MET A 671 22.43 -15.70 -19.35
C MET A 671 21.75 -14.60 -18.55
N ALA A 672 20.72 -13.95 -19.10
CA ALA A 672 19.92 -12.96 -18.39
C ALA A 672 19.23 -13.56 -17.15
N LEU A 673 18.65 -14.76 -17.26
CA LEU A 673 18.05 -15.46 -16.11
C LEU A 673 19.09 -15.86 -15.07
N LEU A 674 20.23 -16.42 -15.49
CA LEU A 674 21.33 -16.80 -14.60
C LEU A 674 21.93 -15.58 -13.88
N SER A 675 21.93 -14.41 -14.51
CA SER A 675 22.44 -13.20 -13.87
C SER A 675 21.67 -12.81 -12.59
N PHE A 676 20.42 -13.24 -12.41
CA PHE A 676 19.67 -13.01 -11.16
C PHE A 676 20.21 -13.80 -9.96
N LEU A 677 21.03 -14.83 -10.18
CA LEU A 677 21.77 -15.48 -9.09
C LEU A 677 22.70 -14.50 -8.36
N SER A 678 23.06 -13.38 -9.01
CA SER A 678 23.84 -12.31 -8.40
C SER A 678 23.16 -11.69 -7.16
N ILE A 679 21.82 -11.74 -7.07
CA ILE A 679 21.04 -11.26 -5.93
C ILE A 679 21.43 -12.00 -4.65
N LEU A 680 21.82 -13.27 -4.75
CA LEU A 680 22.18 -14.11 -3.60
C LEU A 680 23.62 -13.87 -3.12
N VAL A 681 24.47 -13.24 -3.95
CA VAL A 681 25.90 -13.06 -3.67
C VAL A 681 26.14 -12.34 -2.34
N PRO A 682 25.50 -11.20 -2.02
CA PRO A 682 25.69 -10.55 -0.72
C PRO A 682 25.31 -11.46 0.45
N ALA A 683 24.17 -12.16 0.38
CA ALA A 683 23.72 -13.03 1.46
C ALA A 683 24.71 -14.19 1.71
N VAL A 684 25.21 -14.82 0.64
CA VAL A 684 26.23 -15.87 0.73
C VAL A 684 27.52 -15.33 1.33
N LEU A 685 28.00 -14.17 0.88
CA LEU A 685 29.24 -13.58 1.36
C LEU A 685 29.15 -13.11 2.82
N ILE A 686 28.00 -12.59 3.25
CA ILE A 686 27.75 -12.28 4.67
C ILE A 686 27.81 -13.55 5.50
N ALA A 687 27.11 -14.62 5.06
CA ALA A 687 27.11 -15.89 5.79
C ALA A 687 28.50 -16.52 5.92
N LEU A 688 29.35 -16.37 4.90
CA LEU A 688 30.70 -16.95 4.88
C LEU A 688 31.74 -16.10 5.64
N PHE A 689 31.62 -14.76 5.60
CA PHE A 689 32.70 -13.86 6.00
C PHE A 689 32.35 -12.86 7.09
N SER A 690 31.09 -12.79 7.54
CA SER A 690 30.73 -11.97 8.71
C SER A 690 31.49 -12.47 9.95
N GLY A 691 32.15 -11.56 10.65
CA GLY A 691 32.96 -11.87 11.84
C GLY A 691 34.33 -12.50 11.56
N ASN A 692 34.64 -12.87 10.30
CA ASN A 692 35.94 -13.37 9.89
C ASN A 692 36.83 -12.22 9.39
N GLY A 693 38.12 -12.22 9.72
CA GLY A 693 39.06 -11.16 9.31
C GLY A 693 39.66 -11.37 7.93
N LEU A 694 38.95 -11.12 6.82
CA LEU A 694 39.51 -11.28 5.45
C LEU A 694 40.78 -10.45 5.21
N VAL A 695 40.92 -9.32 5.91
CA VAL A 695 42.08 -8.43 5.81
C VAL A 695 43.36 -9.09 6.32
N SER A 696 43.26 -10.04 7.26
CA SER A 696 44.42 -10.81 7.75
C SER A 696 44.95 -11.77 6.68
N MET A 697 44.11 -12.22 5.74
CA MET A 697 44.52 -13.06 4.61
C MET A 697 45.15 -12.24 3.48
N SER A 698 44.56 -11.09 3.13
CA SER A 698 45.12 -10.18 2.12
C SER A 698 44.59 -8.76 2.27
N ARG A 699 45.50 -7.77 2.24
CA ARG A 699 45.13 -6.34 2.23
C ARG A 699 44.22 -5.97 1.05
N GLY A 700 44.27 -6.73 -0.05
CA GLY A 700 43.42 -6.50 -1.22
C GLY A 700 41.93 -6.77 -0.99
N LEU A 701 41.57 -7.51 0.08
CA LEU A 701 40.20 -7.90 0.42
C LEU A 701 39.49 -6.91 1.35
N PHE A 702 40.16 -5.81 1.74
CA PHE A 702 39.57 -4.79 2.63
C PHE A 702 38.22 -4.28 2.14
N SER A 703 38.10 -3.93 0.86
CA SER A 703 36.84 -3.43 0.29
C SER A 703 35.72 -4.47 0.31
N LEU A 704 36.03 -5.76 0.28
CA LEU A 704 35.04 -6.83 0.39
C LEU A 704 34.57 -6.97 1.84
N GLN A 705 35.51 -6.96 2.80
CA GLN A 705 35.20 -7.01 4.23
C GLN A 705 34.34 -5.82 4.66
N ASP A 706 34.70 -4.62 4.22
CA ASP A 706 33.98 -3.38 4.53
C ASP A 706 32.52 -3.46 4.02
N ARG A 707 32.31 -4.01 2.82
CA ARG A 707 30.95 -4.23 2.31
C ARG A 707 30.17 -5.23 3.13
N VAL A 708 30.76 -6.37 3.46
CA VAL A 708 30.10 -7.41 4.27
C VAL A 708 29.65 -6.86 5.61
N ASN A 709 30.55 -6.18 6.32
CA ASN A 709 30.28 -5.71 7.67
C ASN A 709 29.45 -4.41 7.68
N ASN A 710 29.88 -3.38 6.94
CA ASN A 710 29.36 -2.02 7.09
C ASN A 710 28.29 -1.65 6.05
N SER A 711 28.36 -2.19 4.83
CA SER A 711 27.36 -1.85 3.79
C SER A 711 26.20 -2.82 3.66
N TRP A 712 26.41 -4.11 3.94
CA TRP A 712 25.41 -5.14 3.71
C TRP A 712 24.76 -5.64 4.99
N GLN A 713 25.50 -5.72 6.11
CA GLN A 713 24.97 -6.20 7.39
C GLN A 713 24.50 -5.06 8.30
N LEU A 714 25.34 -4.05 8.54
CA LEU A 714 25.05 -2.94 9.47
C LEU A 714 23.74 -2.19 9.22
N PRO A 715 23.26 -1.95 7.98
CA PRO A 715 21.96 -1.31 7.77
C PRO A 715 20.78 -2.09 8.37
N PHE A 716 20.85 -3.42 8.41
CA PHE A 716 19.81 -4.25 9.02
C PHE A 716 19.85 -4.16 10.55
N VAL A 717 21.04 -3.99 11.14
CA VAL A 717 21.19 -3.74 12.58
C VAL A 717 20.55 -2.40 12.93
N TYR A 718 20.88 -1.33 12.20
CA TYR A 718 20.28 -0.02 12.42
C TYR A 718 18.78 0.01 12.11
N MET A 719 18.31 -0.78 11.14
CA MET A 719 16.87 -0.93 10.91
C MET A 719 16.19 -1.60 12.12
N ALA A 720 16.81 -2.62 12.73
CA ALA A 720 16.30 -3.26 13.93
C ALA A 720 16.20 -2.29 15.11
N GLU A 721 17.15 -1.37 15.25
CA GLU A 721 17.16 -0.36 16.32
C GLU A 721 16.15 0.77 16.06
N LEU A 722 16.13 1.32 14.84
CA LEU A 722 15.34 2.51 14.50
C LEU A 722 13.87 2.19 14.20
N MET A 723 13.62 1.10 13.48
CA MET A 723 12.30 0.76 12.97
C MET A 723 12.16 -0.77 12.82
N PRO A 724 11.96 -1.52 13.92
CA PRO A 724 11.84 -2.99 13.88
C PRO A 724 10.77 -3.49 12.90
N VAL A 725 9.67 -2.75 12.71
CA VAL A 725 8.64 -3.12 11.73
C VAL A 725 9.15 -3.07 10.28
N GLY A 726 10.25 -2.34 10.03
CA GLY A 726 10.88 -2.19 8.73
C GLY A 726 11.29 -3.53 8.11
N PHE A 727 11.50 -4.57 8.91
CA PHE A 727 11.70 -5.93 8.40
C PHE A 727 10.50 -6.49 7.64
N PHE A 728 9.28 -6.01 7.92
CA PHE A 728 8.03 -6.45 7.27
C PHE A 728 7.51 -5.42 6.26
N THR A 729 7.70 -4.13 6.52
CA THR A 729 7.17 -3.04 5.68
C THR A 729 8.21 -2.39 4.79
N GLY A 730 9.49 -2.58 5.07
CA GLY A 730 10.56 -1.65 4.69
C GLY A 730 10.59 -0.42 5.60
N CYS A 731 11.74 0.26 5.68
CA CYS A 731 11.91 1.54 6.35
C CYS A 731 11.43 2.75 5.52
N GLY A 732 10.93 2.50 4.31
CA GLY A 732 10.39 3.54 3.43
C GLY A 732 11.43 4.20 2.54
N LEU A 733 10.96 4.90 1.51
CA LEU A 733 11.82 5.48 0.48
C LEU A 733 12.73 6.56 1.05
N GLY A 734 14.03 6.40 0.80
CA GLY A 734 15.08 7.33 1.23
C GLY A 734 15.82 6.93 2.51
N CYS A 735 15.37 5.89 3.23
CA CYS A 735 16.19 5.30 4.30
C CYS A 735 17.47 4.68 3.71
N PHE A 736 18.58 4.83 4.44
CA PHE A 736 19.94 4.41 4.06
C PHE A 736 20.39 4.89 2.68
N ASN A 737 19.92 6.07 2.28
CA ASN A 737 20.18 6.65 0.97
C ASN A 737 20.43 8.16 1.10
N TYR A 738 20.75 8.84 -0.01
CA TYR A 738 21.11 10.26 0.05
C TYR A 738 20.03 11.20 0.66
N PRO A 739 18.71 10.91 0.61
CA PRO A 739 17.73 11.69 1.35
C PRO A 739 17.97 11.68 2.87
N GLN A 740 18.34 10.52 3.46
CA GLN A 740 18.72 10.45 4.88
C GLN A 740 19.98 11.25 5.17
N LEU A 741 20.99 11.14 4.31
CA LEU A 741 22.25 11.87 4.45
C LEU A 741 22.07 13.40 4.51
N LEU A 742 21.09 13.93 3.78
CA LEU A 742 20.93 15.37 3.58
C LEU A 742 19.83 16.01 4.42
N PHE A 743 18.77 15.27 4.71
CA PHE A 743 17.52 15.84 5.21
C PHE A 743 16.97 15.14 6.46
N SER A 744 17.70 14.19 7.05
CA SER A 744 17.27 13.51 8.27
C SER A 744 18.11 13.92 9.49
N ASN A 745 17.49 13.91 10.66
CA ASN A 745 18.19 14.02 11.94
C ASN A 745 18.88 12.71 12.37
N LYS A 746 18.72 11.62 11.60
CA LYS A 746 19.30 10.29 11.87
C LYS A 746 20.61 10.06 11.10
N LEU A 747 21.45 11.09 11.00
CA LEU A 747 22.72 11.02 10.27
C LEU A 747 23.72 10.04 10.91
N SER A 748 23.70 9.89 12.24
CA SER A 748 24.54 8.94 12.98
C SER A 748 24.30 7.48 12.59
N TYR A 749 23.11 7.17 12.07
CA TYR A 749 22.72 5.84 11.62
C TYR A 749 22.82 5.68 10.09
N TYR A 750 23.37 6.66 9.38
CA TYR A 750 23.55 6.56 7.95
C TYR A 750 24.78 5.71 7.62
N VAL A 751 24.58 4.68 6.81
CA VAL A 751 25.63 3.84 6.24
C VAL A 751 25.36 3.64 4.75
N PRO A 752 26.41 3.65 3.90
CA PRO A 752 26.25 3.43 2.48
C PRO A 752 25.88 1.97 2.19
N VAL A 753 24.74 1.74 1.56
CA VAL A 753 24.29 0.40 1.14
C VAL A 753 24.80 0.13 -0.27
N ASP A 754 26.00 -0.42 -0.39
CA ASP A 754 26.63 -0.75 -1.68
C ASP A 754 25.99 -1.99 -2.33
N ASN A 755 24.68 -2.01 -2.51
CA ASN A 755 23.92 -3.03 -3.24
C ASN A 755 22.48 -2.55 -3.50
N PHE A 756 22.05 -2.55 -4.76
CA PHE A 756 20.68 -2.11 -5.12
C PHE A 756 19.60 -3.00 -4.53
N TYR A 757 19.78 -4.32 -4.53
CA TYR A 757 18.77 -5.26 -4.06
C TYR A 757 18.55 -5.19 -2.56
N LEU A 758 19.63 -5.15 -1.77
CA LEU A 758 19.56 -4.96 -0.33
C LEU A 758 19.01 -3.58 0.01
N GLY A 759 19.47 -2.51 -0.65
CA GLY A 759 18.97 -1.16 -0.42
C GLY A 759 17.49 -1.02 -0.77
N THR A 760 17.05 -1.62 -1.88
CA THR A 760 15.63 -1.65 -2.25
C THR A 760 14.83 -2.50 -1.27
N TYR A 761 15.35 -3.64 -0.82
CA TYR A 761 14.71 -4.45 0.22
C TYR A 761 14.58 -3.69 1.55
N LEU A 762 15.58 -2.92 1.97
CA LEU A 762 15.47 -2.08 3.17
C LEU A 762 14.34 -1.06 3.01
N MET A 763 14.21 -0.41 1.85
CA MET A 763 13.16 0.59 1.62
C MET A 763 11.75 -0.01 1.47
N PHE A 764 11.64 -1.21 0.89
CA PHE A 764 10.39 -1.81 0.43
C PHE A 764 10.04 -3.15 1.12
N GLY A 765 10.86 -3.68 2.01
CA GLY A 765 10.61 -4.93 2.72
C GLY A 765 10.40 -6.18 1.82
N PRO A 766 9.76 -7.24 2.36
CA PRO A 766 9.53 -8.51 1.68
C PRO A 766 8.68 -8.42 0.40
N ILE A 767 7.86 -7.38 0.25
CA ILE A 767 7.06 -7.18 -0.98
C ILE A 767 7.96 -6.98 -2.21
N PHE A 768 9.15 -6.40 -2.02
CA PHE A 768 10.13 -6.29 -3.11
C PHE A 768 10.58 -7.66 -3.64
N VAL A 769 10.65 -8.69 -2.79
CA VAL A 769 10.99 -10.06 -3.23
C VAL A 769 9.93 -10.60 -4.19
N LEU A 770 8.65 -10.38 -3.88
CA LEU A 770 7.55 -10.76 -4.77
C LEU A 770 7.63 -10.01 -6.11
N PHE A 771 7.98 -8.71 -6.09
CA PHE A 771 8.22 -7.94 -7.31
C PHE A 771 9.35 -8.54 -8.14
N MET A 772 10.47 -8.91 -7.51
CA MET A 772 11.59 -9.53 -8.20
C MET A 772 11.26 -10.90 -8.80
N VAL A 773 10.44 -11.71 -8.13
CA VAL A 773 9.94 -12.97 -8.72
C VAL A 773 9.14 -12.68 -10.00
N MET A 774 8.26 -11.68 -9.99
CA MET A 774 7.52 -11.27 -11.19
C MET A 774 8.45 -10.78 -12.30
N VAL A 775 9.50 -10.01 -11.97
CA VAL A 775 10.52 -9.57 -12.91
C VAL A 775 11.25 -10.75 -13.56
N ILE A 776 11.69 -11.75 -12.77
CA ILE A 776 12.36 -12.95 -13.30
C ILE A 776 11.45 -13.69 -14.29
N LEU A 777 10.17 -13.86 -13.94
CA LEU A 777 9.16 -14.47 -14.82
C LEU A 777 8.86 -13.64 -16.08
N ALA A 778 9.00 -12.31 -16.00
CA ALA A 778 8.86 -11.43 -17.16
C ALA A 778 10.10 -11.51 -18.07
N VAL A 779 11.31 -11.55 -17.52
CA VAL A 779 12.56 -11.71 -18.27
C VAL A 779 12.57 -13.05 -19.01
N ALA A 780 12.07 -14.12 -18.40
CA ALA A 780 11.92 -15.42 -19.07
C ALA A 780 11.06 -15.37 -20.34
N ARG A 781 10.13 -14.41 -20.43
CA ARG A 781 9.22 -14.20 -21.56
C ARG A 781 9.66 -13.08 -22.50
N THR A 782 10.67 -12.31 -22.12
CA THR A 782 11.14 -11.15 -22.88
C THR A 782 11.73 -11.59 -24.23
N ARG A 783 11.42 -10.81 -25.28
CA ARG A 783 11.90 -11.01 -26.66
C ARG A 783 12.91 -9.96 -27.11
N ASP A 784 13.04 -8.87 -26.37
CA ASP A 784 13.94 -7.78 -26.69
C ASP A 784 15.37 -8.06 -26.22
N ILE A 785 16.28 -8.15 -27.18
CA ILE A 785 17.71 -8.42 -26.99
C ILE A 785 18.37 -7.33 -26.13
N TYR A 786 17.99 -6.06 -26.31
CA TYR A 786 18.54 -4.97 -25.51
C TYR A 786 18.16 -5.12 -24.04
N LYS A 787 16.88 -5.40 -23.74
CA LYS A 787 16.42 -5.59 -22.35
C LYS A 787 17.09 -6.78 -21.69
N LEU A 788 17.32 -7.87 -22.43
CA LEU A 788 18.08 -9.03 -21.93
C LEU A 788 19.54 -8.67 -21.64
N SER A 789 20.22 -7.95 -22.54
CA SER A 789 21.59 -7.46 -22.31
C SER A 789 21.67 -6.52 -21.12
N PHE A 790 20.68 -5.63 -20.95
CA PHE A 790 20.61 -4.74 -19.79
C PHE A 790 20.38 -5.50 -18.49
N ALA A 791 19.55 -6.54 -18.49
CA ALA A 791 19.37 -7.40 -17.32
C ALA A 791 20.70 -8.04 -16.89
N VAL A 792 21.46 -8.61 -17.84
CA VAL A 792 22.80 -9.18 -17.54
C VAL A 792 23.74 -8.13 -16.94
N ALA A 793 23.91 -7.00 -17.63
CA ALA A 793 24.87 -5.98 -17.23
C ALA A 793 24.48 -5.33 -15.89
N MET A 794 23.21 -4.97 -15.70
CA MET A 794 22.74 -4.27 -14.51
C MET A 794 22.67 -5.19 -13.29
N ASN A 795 22.31 -6.48 -13.45
CA ASN A 795 22.30 -7.44 -12.33
C ASN A 795 23.70 -7.68 -11.75
N LEU A 796 24.73 -7.64 -12.59
CA LEU A 796 26.12 -7.76 -12.14
C LEU A 796 26.63 -6.45 -11.53
N PHE A 797 26.28 -5.31 -12.12
CA PHE A 797 26.67 -3.99 -11.62
C PHE A 797 26.10 -3.70 -10.22
N THR A 798 24.84 -4.05 -10.01
CA THR A 798 24.08 -3.77 -8.79
C THR A 798 24.50 -4.59 -7.56
N ILE A 799 25.35 -5.60 -7.72
CA ILE A 799 25.89 -6.40 -6.59
C ILE A 799 26.63 -5.50 -5.59
N THR A 800 27.33 -4.48 -6.10
CA THR A 800 28.22 -3.65 -5.30
C THR A 800 27.90 -2.17 -5.41
N VAL A 801 26.74 -1.83 -5.97
CA VAL A 801 26.32 -0.45 -6.24
C VAL A 801 24.82 -0.33 -5.96
N LEU A 802 24.46 0.71 -5.19
CA LEU A 802 23.08 0.99 -4.78
C LEU A 802 22.16 1.36 -5.95
N ALA A 803 22.69 1.93 -7.03
CA ALA A 803 21.97 2.37 -8.23
C ALA A 803 20.83 3.39 -8.04
N TYR A 804 20.64 3.95 -6.84
CA TYR A 804 19.76 5.12 -6.59
C TYR A 804 20.48 6.48 -6.63
N GLY A 805 21.82 6.46 -6.70
CA GLY A 805 22.64 7.67 -6.87
C GLY A 805 22.51 8.26 -8.28
N PRO A 806 22.85 7.49 -9.33
CA PRO A 806 22.62 7.93 -10.71
C PRO A 806 21.25 7.56 -11.24
N ALA A 807 20.51 8.58 -11.66
CA ALA A 807 19.21 8.41 -12.29
C ALA A 807 19.30 7.48 -13.51
N SER A 808 20.36 7.57 -14.31
CA SER A 808 20.57 6.71 -15.48
C SER A 808 20.68 5.22 -15.14
N GLY A 809 21.30 4.86 -14.00
CA GLY A 809 21.36 3.47 -13.54
C GLY A 809 19.96 2.94 -13.21
N LEU A 810 19.17 3.73 -12.50
CA LEU A 810 17.79 3.39 -12.15
C LEU A 810 16.88 3.30 -13.38
N ILE A 811 17.07 4.18 -14.38
CA ILE A 811 16.36 4.10 -15.67
C ILE A 811 16.67 2.78 -16.36
N MET A 812 17.94 2.36 -16.43
CA MET A 812 18.32 1.11 -17.09
C MET A 812 17.76 -0.13 -16.40
N LEU A 813 17.73 -0.15 -15.07
CA LEU A 813 16.99 -1.17 -14.32
C LEU A 813 15.49 -1.13 -14.64
N GLY A 814 14.90 0.07 -14.69
CA GLY A 814 13.50 0.27 -15.09
C GLY A 814 13.19 -0.27 -16.49
N VAL A 815 14.08 -0.02 -17.47
CA VAL A 815 13.94 -0.56 -18.84
C VAL A 815 14.03 -2.08 -18.83
N ALA A 816 15.03 -2.64 -18.15
CA ALA A 816 15.23 -4.09 -18.04
C ALA A 816 14.03 -4.79 -17.36
N PHE A 817 13.40 -4.15 -16.37
CA PHE A 817 12.29 -4.72 -15.60
C PHE A 817 10.91 -4.36 -16.17
N SER A 818 10.84 -3.50 -17.20
CA SER A 818 9.59 -2.94 -17.73
C SER A 818 8.58 -3.99 -18.20
N GLU A 819 9.02 -5.15 -18.67
CA GLU A 819 8.15 -6.23 -19.15
C GLU A 819 7.28 -6.85 -18.05
N VAL A 820 7.55 -6.57 -16.76
CA VAL A 820 6.69 -6.99 -15.66
C VAL A 820 5.26 -6.41 -15.77
N PHE A 821 5.10 -5.29 -16.47
CA PHE A 821 3.82 -4.64 -16.70
C PHE A 821 3.19 -5.00 -18.06
N ALA A 822 3.82 -5.88 -18.84
CA ALA A 822 3.27 -6.30 -20.12
C ALA A 822 2.07 -7.23 -19.92
N ARG A 823 1.03 -7.08 -20.76
CA ARG A 823 -0.05 -8.07 -20.83
C ARG A 823 0.45 -9.27 -21.62
N GLU A 824 0.04 -10.48 -21.23
CA GLU A 824 0.31 -11.70 -22.02
C GLU A 824 -0.23 -11.50 -23.44
N ARG A 825 0.66 -11.39 -24.43
CA ARG A 825 0.28 -11.49 -25.83
C ARG A 825 -0.08 -12.94 -26.10
N ARG A 826 -1.37 -13.22 -26.31
CA ARG A 826 -1.79 -14.46 -26.97
C ARG A 826 -1.28 -14.40 -28.42
N ASP A 827 -0.51 -15.42 -28.78
CA ASP A 827 -0.23 -15.86 -30.15
C ASP A 827 0.25 -14.79 -31.14
N GLU A 828 1.54 -14.42 -31.06
CA GLU A 828 2.30 -13.95 -32.23
C GLU A 828 3.47 -14.91 -32.45
N THR A 829 3.43 -15.58 -33.60
CA THR A 829 4.39 -16.55 -34.14
C THR A 829 5.82 -15.99 -34.22
N VAL A 830 6.79 -16.92 -34.20
CA VAL A 830 8.26 -16.80 -34.01
C VAL A 830 9.01 -15.83 -34.95
N ALA A 831 8.35 -15.09 -35.85
CA ALA A 831 8.99 -14.50 -37.03
C ALA A 831 9.75 -13.17 -36.85
N ASP A 832 9.48 -12.34 -35.83
CA ASP A 832 10.00 -10.96 -35.77
C ASP A 832 11.02 -10.72 -34.64
N ALA A 833 12.06 -11.55 -34.55
CA ALA A 833 13.24 -11.20 -33.75
C ALA A 833 14.19 -10.33 -34.60
N VAL A 834 14.54 -9.14 -34.11
CA VAL A 834 15.60 -8.32 -34.73
C VAL A 834 16.88 -9.16 -34.77
N PRO A 835 17.47 -9.41 -35.96
CA PRO A 835 18.69 -10.20 -36.04
C PRO A 835 19.81 -9.54 -35.23
N LEU A 836 20.52 -10.33 -34.41
CA LEU A 836 21.88 -9.96 -33.99
C LEU A 836 22.67 -9.83 -35.29
N ALA A 837 23.26 -8.66 -35.54
CA ALA A 837 23.87 -8.33 -36.84
C ALA A 837 24.68 -9.52 -37.39
N PRO A 838 24.42 -9.99 -38.62
CA PRO A 838 25.17 -11.09 -39.19
C PRO A 838 26.65 -10.71 -39.23
N ASP A 839 27.52 -11.68 -38.93
CA ASP A 839 28.93 -11.54 -39.27
C ASP A 839 29.02 -11.32 -40.79
N VAL A 840 29.94 -10.43 -41.16
CA VAL A 840 30.16 -9.99 -42.54
C VAL A 840 30.43 -11.21 -43.40
N ASP A 841 29.44 -11.64 -44.20
CA ASP A 841 29.61 -12.50 -45.38
C ASP A 841 28.41 -12.41 -46.37
N ASP A 842 27.77 -11.24 -46.48
CA ASP A 842 26.77 -10.97 -47.54
C ASP A 842 27.35 -10.13 -48.70
N LEU A 843 28.65 -10.28 -48.97
CA LEU A 843 29.29 -9.78 -50.20
C LEU A 843 29.39 -10.83 -51.31
N VAL A 844 28.76 -12.01 -51.17
CA VAL A 844 28.71 -13.04 -52.23
C VAL A 844 27.29 -13.58 -52.41
N SER A 845 26.32 -12.74 -52.75
CA SER A 845 25.01 -13.22 -53.25
C SER A 845 24.16 -12.18 -53.99
N ARG A 846 24.79 -11.18 -54.64
CA ARG A 846 24.11 -10.45 -55.73
C ARG A 846 24.58 -11.02 -57.06
N PRO A 847 23.77 -11.81 -57.79
CA PRO A 847 24.00 -11.99 -59.21
C PRO A 847 23.57 -10.70 -59.93
N ALA A 848 24.49 -10.15 -60.72
CA ALA A 848 24.39 -9.13 -61.78
C ALA A 848 23.38 -7.98 -61.60
#